data_AF-A0A955CJ51-F1
#
_entry.id   AF-A0A955CJ51-F1
#
_cell.length_a   1.000
_cell.length_b   1.000
_cell.length_c   1.000
_cell.angle_alpha   90.00
_cell.angle_beta   90.00
_cell.angle_gamma   90.00
#
_symmetry.space_group_name_H-M   'P 1'
#
loop_
_entity.id
_entity.type
_entity.pdbx_description
1 polymer ?
#
loop_
_entity_poly.entity_id
_entity_poly.type
_entity_poly.pdbx_seq_one_letter_code
_entity_poly.pdbx_strand_id
1 'polypeptide(L)'
;MLRNPKNKHWSRPLSILCRERRRRNRRALACESLESRQLLAANPIVTSPDGTITIGADFASPEVHTLGWTESLSDITIDTGLPTVSGYARTDSTSLTLAGSANSSRTSSVHVGGNPVTWSPAEGTWSDAQLDLNPGINRILVQAFDANGKETDRNYVDIWRDTSGTSALPVSIPFGSTWSYLDDGSDQGTAWRSEPHSPPWQTGAAQLGYGDGDETTVVNGGPSNNRIVTTYFTRTFDIPAGQAEFLDQITIDLLRDDGAAVYLNGVEVVRTDNLPGTLGDNAVRYNTWADLGSTGDNTRSSFVVPESLTPGLLHDGENTIAVEIHQHDAGSSDISFDLGLTAIEKPKTGFESVSGTLPAGTTIWSAEAGPYLITSNVTIPPNGQLVIEPGTTVYFENEQSLIVRGQIVAEGTLEDRIRFTRVPGSGTVSDGIQFSSTMQDNRITYAVIEWGGTTTNNGLIGLDNSKLTLDHVTLDHAERRRIRSIDSALTVRNSVFADIFAPNSPPSTDNLSEHIWGRNVPAGESFIVENNIFGTTAGHNDVIDFDAGFRPDPIPQILNNTFLGGGDDAMDFEGDVHIEANLVMNFIKDPWNTGSGNSNGISAGVGRHYFMTRNIFYNVEHVAQVKQDSFLTFVNNTVVDALVSATYYQRPTGGEFGRGAYLDGNIFANTPVVLDEYVSTTDITLNRSAIETNEGTFGTGNITSDVMLADPTAFDFSLLPSSPAIGAGPNGVDMGALIPPGATLSGEPAVFTTETSATLEVGGPDMFAYRYRVDNGTWSDPVLVASPGTKEQVIPPIQLDSLAPGEHSVAVIKQSSAGVWQAEALATQSLAWIVEDGVALIDAICREMNTPSLDDRLDLDGSGVVDFEDVRVFVEETVGTRIGDADLGGTVDGVDFGVWDSNKFTIGTGWASGDFNCDGFVDGSDFNLWNANRFVASPPASQSPHASARAALSVGSAAMLVNWTDVDPPNRPTAVSSTAKAEPFAGPNVVPPSLAGDRHENLSRRLDHNHHPRFRRESNSQGIAAAQVRTKTHDAYFADLSEK
;
A
#
# COMPACT_ATOMS: atom_id res chain seq x y z
N MET A 1 -31.40 41.04 -28.16
CA MET A 1 -31.78 42.39 -28.62
C MET A 1 -30.82 43.43 -28.02
N LEU A 2 -30.05 44.11 -28.88
CA LEU A 2 -29.64 45.53 -28.84
C LEU A 2 -29.48 46.29 -27.48
N ARG A 3 -28.24 46.60 -27.06
CA ARG A 3 -27.59 47.96 -27.13
C ARG A 3 -26.33 48.09 -26.21
N ASN A 4 -25.23 48.47 -26.85
CA ASN A 4 -23.95 49.00 -26.35
C ASN A 4 -24.12 50.48 -25.83
N PRO A 5 -23.12 51.31 -25.40
CA PRO A 5 -21.71 51.12 -24.99
C PRO A 5 -21.23 51.98 -23.77
N LYS A 6 -19.96 51.85 -23.34
CA LYS A 6 -19.06 53.00 -23.00
C LYS A 6 -17.58 52.60 -22.74
N ASN A 7 -16.71 53.07 -23.66
CA ASN A 7 -15.38 53.73 -23.52
C ASN A 7 -14.23 53.07 -22.73
N LYS A 8 -12.93 53.25 -23.04
CA LYS A 8 -12.07 53.60 -24.20
C LYS A 8 -10.62 53.70 -23.64
N HIS A 9 -9.63 53.20 -24.38
CA HIS A 9 -8.14 53.36 -24.35
C HIS A 9 -7.49 54.42 -23.41
N TRP A 10 -6.26 54.26 -22.89
CA TRP A 10 -4.96 54.29 -23.61
C TRP A 10 -3.75 53.78 -22.78
N SER A 11 -2.76 53.27 -23.52
CA SER A 11 -1.38 52.85 -23.20
C SER A 11 -0.40 53.98 -22.84
N ARG A 12 0.64 53.71 -22.01
CA ARG A 12 2.09 53.87 -22.29
C ARG A 12 3.02 53.52 -21.08
N PRO A 13 4.33 53.23 -21.29
CA PRO A 13 5.15 52.31 -20.50
C PRO A 13 6.22 52.99 -19.62
N LEU A 14 6.86 52.22 -18.72
CA LEU A 14 8.07 52.63 -18.00
C LEU A 14 9.19 51.60 -18.12
N SER A 15 10.33 52.09 -18.59
CA SER A 15 11.65 51.48 -18.58
C SER A 15 12.47 51.99 -17.37
N ILE A 16 13.57 51.29 -17.08
CA ILE A 16 14.74 51.66 -16.23
C ILE A 16 14.78 50.99 -14.85
N LEU A 17 15.60 49.93 -14.72
CA LEU A 17 16.67 49.79 -13.71
C LEU A 17 17.40 48.43 -13.88
N CYS A 18 18.54 48.44 -14.57
CA CYS A 18 19.65 47.50 -14.30
C CYS A 18 20.94 47.98 -14.98
N ARG A 19 21.81 48.61 -14.19
CA ARG A 19 23.24 48.78 -14.49
C ARG A 19 24.01 48.56 -13.20
N GLU A 20 24.87 47.53 -13.22
CA GLU A 20 26.16 47.37 -12.52
C GLU A 20 26.34 46.00 -11.85
N ARG A 21 26.84 45.03 -12.62
CA ARG A 21 28.11 44.29 -12.36
C ARG A 21 28.24 43.08 -13.29
N ARG A 22 28.86 43.29 -14.45
CA ARG A 22 29.66 42.26 -15.13
C ARG A 22 31.10 42.75 -15.17
N ARG A 23 32.04 41.95 -14.65
CA ARG A 23 33.37 41.78 -15.27
C ARG A 23 34.11 40.55 -14.73
N ARG A 24 34.53 39.71 -15.71
CA ARG A 24 35.46 38.54 -15.72
C ARG A 24 34.78 37.18 -15.44
N ASN A 25 34.82 36.15 -16.30
CA ASN A 25 35.47 35.94 -17.61
C ASN A 25 34.74 34.82 -18.42
N ARG A 26 34.50 35.14 -19.70
CA ARG A 26 34.19 34.33 -20.90
C ARG A 26 34.50 32.82 -20.89
N ARG A 27 33.50 31.99 -21.23
CA ARG A 27 33.44 31.18 -22.47
C ARG A 27 31.98 31.14 -22.96
N ALA A 28 31.82 31.16 -24.27
CA ALA A 28 30.58 31.50 -24.97
C ALA A 28 29.69 30.29 -25.23
N LEU A 29 28.41 30.39 -24.88
CA LEU A 29 27.31 29.68 -25.52
C LEU A 29 26.22 30.71 -25.86
N ALA A 30 25.64 30.57 -27.05
CA ALA A 30 24.76 31.54 -27.68
C ALA A 30 23.47 31.74 -26.89
N CYS A 31 23.03 32.99 -26.84
CA CYS A 31 21.80 33.44 -26.20
C CYS A 31 20.78 33.73 -27.31
N GLU A 32 19.78 32.87 -27.48
CA GLU A 32 18.51 33.20 -28.13
C GLU A 32 17.43 33.40 -27.05
N SER A 33 16.50 34.28 -27.37
CA SER A 33 15.57 34.99 -26.50
C SER A 33 14.57 34.13 -25.72
N LEU A 34 14.48 34.42 -24.41
CA LEU A 34 13.37 34.08 -23.52
C LEU A 34 12.15 34.99 -23.80
N GLU A 35 11.35 34.67 -24.80
CA GLU A 35 9.93 35.04 -24.83
C GLU A 35 9.16 33.89 -25.50
N SER A 36 8.10 33.40 -24.83
CA SER A 36 7.17 32.33 -25.25
C SER A 36 7.72 30.90 -25.37
N ARG A 37 7.84 30.20 -24.24
CA ARG A 37 7.58 28.75 -24.20
C ARG A 37 6.27 28.51 -23.46
N GLN A 38 5.20 28.30 -24.21
CA GLN A 38 4.08 27.51 -23.70
C GLN A 38 4.65 26.16 -23.25
N LEU A 39 4.35 25.78 -22.01
CA LEU A 39 4.59 24.45 -21.46
C LEU A 39 3.85 23.43 -22.34
N LEU A 40 4.56 22.87 -23.31
CA LEU A 40 4.23 21.58 -23.88
C LEU A 40 4.98 20.56 -23.02
N ALA A 41 4.21 19.75 -22.29
CA ALA A 41 4.67 18.46 -21.77
C ALA A 41 5.27 17.69 -22.95
N ALA A 42 6.60 17.64 -23.01
CA ALA A 42 7.32 16.91 -24.03
C ALA A 42 7.75 15.57 -23.44
N ASN A 43 6.93 14.54 -23.67
CA ASN A 43 7.37 13.16 -23.72
C ASN A 43 8.56 13.04 -24.69
N PRO A 44 9.66 12.36 -24.33
CA PRO A 44 10.52 11.72 -25.31
C PRO A 44 10.15 10.24 -25.38
N ILE A 45 9.14 9.94 -26.20
CA ILE A 45 9.05 8.65 -26.88
C ILE A 45 9.98 8.76 -28.09
N VAL A 46 11.05 7.96 -28.14
CA VAL A 46 11.73 7.63 -29.40
C VAL A 46 11.83 6.11 -29.49
N THR A 47 11.28 5.61 -30.58
CA THR A 47 11.05 4.21 -30.93
C THR A 47 12.34 3.46 -31.30
N SER A 48 12.47 2.22 -30.86
CA SER A 48 13.16 1.16 -31.61
C SER A 48 12.11 0.33 -32.38
N PRO A 49 12.46 -0.35 -33.49
CA PRO A 49 11.48 -1.04 -34.35
C PRO A 49 10.76 -2.25 -33.71
N ASP A 50 11.12 -2.64 -32.49
CA ASP A 50 10.54 -3.78 -31.76
C ASP A 50 10.39 -3.57 -30.24
N GLY A 51 10.67 -2.37 -29.71
CA GLY A 51 10.03 -1.87 -28.47
C GLY A 51 10.27 -2.61 -27.14
N THR A 52 11.30 -3.44 -26.98
CA THR A 52 11.57 -4.13 -25.69
C THR A 52 12.66 -3.45 -24.84
N ILE A 53 12.35 -3.19 -23.56
CA ILE A 53 13.31 -2.98 -22.44
C ILE A 53 13.18 -4.19 -21.51
N THR A 54 14.29 -4.82 -21.13
CA THR A 54 14.33 -5.97 -20.21
C THR A 54 14.95 -5.52 -18.89
N ILE A 55 14.26 -5.72 -17.76
CA ILE A 55 14.85 -5.60 -16.41
C ILE A 55 15.56 -6.92 -16.10
N GLY A 56 16.86 -6.84 -15.82
CA GLY A 56 17.64 -7.98 -15.31
C GLY A 56 17.21 -8.31 -13.89
N ALA A 57 16.92 -9.58 -13.64
CA ALA A 57 16.73 -10.11 -12.31
C ALA A 57 18.07 -10.03 -11.54
N ASP A 58 18.10 -9.26 -10.46
CA ASP A 58 18.86 -9.53 -9.22
C ASP A 58 18.61 -8.39 -8.22
N PHE A 59 17.50 -8.48 -7.46
CA PHE A 59 17.31 -7.74 -6.21
C PHE A 59 17.17 -8.76 -5.08
N ALA A 60 18.23 -8.88 -4.28
CA ALA A 60 18.31 -9.83 -3.19
C ALA A 60 17.54 -9.32 -1.94
N SER A 61 16.24 -9.60 -1.91
CA SER A 61 15.59 -10.23 -0.75
C SER A 61 14.55 -11.22 -1.29
N PRO A 62 14.37 -12.40 -0.66
CA PRO A 62 13.40 -13.35 -1.14
C PRO A 62 12.01 -12.75 -0.88
N GLU A 63 11.22 -12.59 -1.95
CA GLU A 63 9.83 -12.11 -1.94
C GLU A 63 9.57 -10.59 -2.07
N VAL A 64 10.44 -9.82 -2.73
CA VAL A 64 9.95 -8.58 -3.37
C VAL A 64 9.18 -8.96 -4.63
N HIS A 65 7.87 -9.13 -4.47
CA HIS A 65 6.94 -8.94 -5.57
C HIS A 65 7.08 -7.48 -6.02
N THR A 66 7.94 -7.24 -7.01
CA THR A 66 7.85 -6.02 -7.82
C THR A 66 6.48 -6.05 -8.48
N LEU A 67 5.48 -5.44 -7.85
CA LEU A 67 4.29 -4.92 -8.52
C LEU A 67 4.75 -3.72 -9.35
N GLY A 68 5.67 -3.96 -10.29
CA GLY A 68 6.10 -2.96 -11.23
C GLY A 68 4.90 -2.64 -12.11
N TRP A 69 4.33 -1.46 -11.92
CA TRP A 69 3.63 -0.76 -13.00
C TRP A 69 4.65 -0.28 -14.03
N THR A 70 5.40 -1.21 -14.60
CA THR A 70 5.37 -1.25 -16.05
C THR A 70 4.04 -1.90 -16.36
N GLU A 71 3.12 -1.23 -17.05
CA GLU A 71 2.50 -1.98 -18.14
C GLU A 71 3.68 -2.43 -19.02
N SER A 72 4.32 -3.55 -18.65
CA SER A 72 4.73 -4.50 -19.67
C SER A 72 3.45 -4.63 -20.44
N LEU A 73 3.40 -4.06 -21.65
CA LEU A 73 2.28 -4.24 -22.54
C LEU A 73 2.06 -5.74 -22.53
N SER A 74 1.03 -6.17 -21.82
CA SER A 74 0.76 -7.56 -21.62
C SER A 74 0.51 -8.08 -23.02
N ASP A 75 1.40 -8.93 -23.52
CA ASP A 75 1.23 -9.58 -24.81
C ASP A 75 -0.02 -10.47 -24.77
N ILE A 76 -0.45 -10.88 -23.57
CA ILE A 76 -1.75 -11.52 -23.37
C ILE A 76 -2.89 -10.50 -23.36
N THR A 77 -3.81 -10.63 -24.32
CA THR A 77 -5.00 -9.79 -24.49
C THR A 77 -6.26 -10.55 -24.09
N ILE A 78 -7.32 -9.82 -23.75
CA ILE A 78 -8.63 -10.36 -23.36
C ILE A 78 -9.70 -9.68 -24.23
N ASP A 79 -10.43 -10.47 -25.01
CA ASP A 79 -11.62 -10.02 -25.75
C ASP A 79 -12.88 -10.52 -25.03
N THR A 80 -13.66 -9.56 -24.52
CA THR A 80 -14.93 -9.86 -23.84
C THR A 80 -16.11 -9.93 -24.80
N GLY A 81 -16.04 -9.26 -25.96
CA GLY A 81 -17.20 -9.05 -26.83
C GLY A 81 -18.37 -8.29 -26.16
N LEU A 82 -18.18 -7.72 -24.97
CA LEU A 82 -19.24 -7.07 -24.18
C LEU A 82 -19.20 -5.54 -24.33
N PRO A 83 -20.37 -4.85 -24.24
CA PRO A 83 -20.39 -3.40 -24.13
C PRO A 83 -19.78 -2.95 -22.80
N THR A 84 -19.12 -1.79 -22.79
CA THR A 84 -18.53 -1.21 -21.57
C THR A 84 -19.41 -0.13 -20.95
N VAL A 85 -19.60 -0.16 -19.63
CA VAL A 85 -20.28 0.89 -18.84
C VAL A 85 -19.36 1.33 -17.70
N SER A 86 -19.04 2.62 -17.62
CA SER A 86 -18.12 3.18 -16.61
C SER A 86 -16.78 2.42 -16.49
N GLY A 87 -16.25 1.97 -17.63
CA GLY A 87 -14.99 1.20 -17.69
C GLY A 87 -15.14 -0.32 -17.51
N TYR A 88 -16.31 -0.81 -17.11
CA TYR A 88 -16.57 -2.24 -16.89
C TYR A 88 -17.24 -2.90 -18.09
N ALA A 89 -16.76 -4.07 -18.50
CA ALA A 89 -17.48 -4.92 -19.46
C ALA A 89 -18.80 -5.39 -18.81
N ARG A 90 -19.95 -5.14 -19.44
CA ARG A 90 -21.28 -5.35 -18.83
C ARG A 90 -22.01 -6.53 -19.47
N THR A 91 -22.58 -7.38 -18.61
CA THR A 91 -23.52 -8.44 -18.97
C THR A 91 -24.58 -8.60 -17.88
N ASP A 92 -25.73 -9.18 -18.20
CA ASP A 92 -26.74 -9.66 -17.22
C ASP A 92 -26.72 -11.19 -17.06
N SER A 93 -25.91 -11.87 -17.88
CA SER A 93 -25.79 -13.33 -17.90
C SER A 93 -24.98 -13.85 -16.71
N THR A 94 -25.34 -15.05 -16.24
CA THR A 94 -24.64 -15.74 -15.13
C THR A 94 -23.34 -16.39 -15.56
N SER A 95 -23.10 -16.53 -16.86
CA SER A 95 -21.88 -17.12 -17.41
C SER A 95 -21.45 -16.40 -18.69
N LEU A 96 -20.16 -16.49 -19.00
CA LEU A 96 -19.54 -15.91 -20.19
C LEU A 96 -18.50 -16.89 -20.76
N THR A 97 -18.24 -16.78 -22.06
CA THR A 97 -17.07 -17.40 -22.68
C THR A 97 -16.13 -16.30 -23.14
N LEU A 98 -14.89 -16.33 -22.67
CA LEU A 98 -13.84 -15.38 -23.08
C LEU A 98 -12.89 -16.00 -24.11
N ALA A 99 -12.26 -15.11 -24.88
CA ALA A 99 -11.18 -15.43 -25.79
C ALA A 99 -10.13 -14.31 -25.77
N GLY A 100 -8.99 -14.54 -26.40
CA GLY A 100 -7.94 -13.52 -26.51
C GLY A 100 -6.73 -14.02 -27.28
N SER A 101 -5.63 -13.29 -27.18
CA SER A 101 -4.35 -13.66 -27.79
C SER A 101 -3.22 -13.61 -26.77
N ALA A 102 -2.10 -14.26 -27.06
CA ALA A 102 -0.87 -14.21 -26.26
C ALA A 102 0.36 -14.41 -27.17
N ASN A 103 1.56 -14.08 -26.66
CA ASN A 103 2.80 -14.25 -27.41
C ASN A 103 3.10 -15.73 -27.71
N SER A 104 2.91 -16.16 -28.97
CA SER A 104 3.09 -17.56 -29.37
C SER A 104 4.51 -18.11 -29.23
N SER A 105 5.51 -17.24 -29.12
CA SER A 105 6.92 -17.65 -28.96
C SER A 105 7.29 -18.00 -27.52
N ARG A 106 6.52 -17.51 -26.53
CA ARG A 106 6.78 -17.66 -25.09
C ARG A 106 5.71 -18.49 -24.38
N THR A 107 4.50 -18.54 -24.93
CA THR A 107 3.34 -19.18 -24.29
C THR A 107 3.14 -20.61 -24.77
N SER A 108 3.12 -21.55 -23.82
CA SER A 108 2.76 -22.96 -24.03
C SER A 108 1.37 -23.31 -23.51
N SER A 109 0.86 -22.56 -22.53
CA SER A 109 -0.53 -22.69 -22.05
C SER A 109 -1.06 -21.37 -21.52
N VAL A 110 -2.38 -21.22 -21.54
CA VAL A 110 -3.09 -20.07 -20.97
C VAL A 110 -4.07 -20.57 -19.93
N HIS A 111 -4.16 -19.87 -18.80
CA HIS A 111 -5.15 -20.11 -17.76
C HIS A 111 -6.03 -18.87 -17.57
N VAL A 112 -7.33 -19.07 -17.40
CA VAL A 112 -8.33 -18.02 -17.17
C VAL A 112 -9.08 -18.39 -15.89
N GLY A 113 -9.07 -17.51 -14.89
CA GLY A 113 -9.63 -17.81 -13.57
C GLY A 113 -9.01 -19.05 -12.93
N GLY A 114 -7.71 -19.26 -13.12
CA GLY A 114 -6.97 -20.43 -12.66
C GLY A 114 -7.17 -21.72 -13.47
N ASN A 115 -8.08 -21.74 -14.44
CA ASN A 115 -8.37 -22.94 -15.24
C ASN A 115 -7.68 -22.90 -16.61
N PRO A 116 -7.04 -23.99 -17.08
CA PRO A 116 -6.45 -24.04 -18.40
C PRO A 116 -7.52 -23.95 -19.50
N VAL A 117 -7.23 -23.21 -20.57
CA VAL A 117 -8.16 -22.98 -21.68
C VAL A 117 -7.61 -23.51 -23.01
N THR A 118 -8.44 -23.50 -24.06
CA THR A 118 -7.99 -23.88 -25.41
C THR A 118 -6.93 -22.88 -25.87
N TRP A 119 -5.72 -23.37 -26.18
CA TRP A 119 -4.60 -22.57 -26.70
C TRP A 119 -4.24 -23.03 -28.10
N SER A 120 -4.11 -22.09 -29.04
CA SER A 120 -3.69 -22.31 -30.43
C SER A 120 -2.32 -21.65 -30.67
N PRO A 121 -1.20 -22.40 -30.52
CA PRO A 121 0.14 -21.85 -30.74
C PRO A 121 0.36 -21.29 -32.15
N ALA A 122 -0.32 -21.88 -33.15
CA ALA A 122 -0.19 -21.46 -34.55
C ALA A 122 -0.84 -20.10 -34.82
N GLU A 123 -1.93 -19.78 -34.11
CA GLU A 123 -2.67 -18.53 -34.27
C GLU A 123 -2.30 -17.50 -33.18
N GLY A 124 -1.64 -17.93 -32.11
CA GLY A 124 -1.36 -17.10 -30.94
C GLY A 124 -2.62 -16.73 -30.16
N THR A 125 -3.68 -17.54 -30.24
CA THR A 125 -5.00 -17.26 -29.67
C THR A 125 -5.40 -18.29 -28.61
N TRP A 126 -6.16 -17.84 -27.62
CA TRP A 126 -6.83 -18.70 -26.65
C TRP A 126 -8.34 -18.47 -26.67
N SER A 127 -9.13 -19.50 -26.37
CA SER A 127 -10.60 -19.49 -26.45
C SER A 127 -11.27 -20.47 -25.47
N ASP A 128 -12.60 -20.51 -25.50
CA ASP A 128 -13.45 -21.45 -24.76
C ASP A 128 -13.31 -21.37 -23.24
N ALA A 129 -12.91 -20.20 -22.75
CA ALA A 129 -12.82 -19.93 -21.32
C ALA A 129 -14.22 -19.72 -20.74
N GLN A 130 -14.90 -20.81 -20.35
CA GLN A 130 -16.19 -20.73 -19.68
C GLN A 130 -16.01 -20.27 -18.23
N LEU A 131 -16.71 -19.19 -17.88
CA LEU A 131 -16.66 -18.57 -16.56
C LEU A 131 -18.07 -18.38 -16.03
N ASP A 132 -18.26 -18.80 -14.79
CA ASP A 132 -19.43 -18.40 -14.00
C ASP A 132 -19.17 -17.02 -13.37
N LEU A 133 -20.19 -16.18 -13.34
CA LEU A 133 -20.12 -14.82 -12.83
C LEU A 133 -20.99 -14.67 -11.58
N ASN A 134 -20.36 -14.25 -10.49
CA ASN A 134 -21.08 -13.82 -9.31
C ASN A 134 -21.85 -12.51 -9.62
N PRO A 135 -22.96 -12.25 -8.93
CA PRO A 135 -23.58 -10.93 -8.97
C PRO A 135 -22.57 -9.80 -8.66
N GLY A 136 -22.59 -8.72 -9.44
CA GLY A 136 -21.70 -7.57 -9.20
C GLY A 136 -20.46 -7.57 -10.10
N ILE A 137 -19.34 -7.04 -9.60
CA ILE A 137 -18.12 -6.87 -10.37
C ILE A 137 -17.18 -8.05 -10.11
N ASN A 138 -16.85 -8.78 -11.17
CA ASN A 138 -16.00 -9.97 -11.14
C ASN A 138 -14.64 -9.63 -11.77
N ARG A 139 -13.54 -9.88 -11.06
CA ARG A 139 -12.20 -9.76 -11.63
C ARG A 139 -11.79 -11.09 -12.23
N ILE A 140 -11.45 -11.09 -13.52
CA ILE A 140 -10.99 -12.28 -14.22
C ILE A 140 -9.50 -12.15 -14.48
N LEU A 141 -8.69 -12.98 -13.81
CA LEU A 141 -7.26 -13.10 -14.07
C LEU A 141 -6.99 -14.03 -15.25
N VAL A 142 -6.11 -13.61 -16.16
CA VAL A 142 -5.65 -14.38 -17.32
C VAL A 142 -4.13 -14.45 -17.28
N GLN A 143 -3.57 -15.67 -17.34
CA GLN A 143 -2.13 -15.91 -17.22
C GLN A 143 -1.62 -16.78 -18.37
N ALA A 144 -0.45 -16.43 -18.89
CA ALA A 144 0.30 -17.23 -19.85
C ALA A 144 1.48 -17.92 -19.16
N PHE A 145 1.74 -19.18 -19.51
CA PHE A 145 2.84 -19.96 -18.97
C PHE A 145 3.71 -20.55 -20.08
N ASP A 146 5.02 -20.64 -19.81
CA ASP A 146 5.96 -21.35 -20.68
C ASP A 146 5.85 -22.87 -20.54
N ALA A 147 6.69 -23.60 -21.31
CA ALA A 147 6.71 -25.07 -21.30
C ALA A 147 7.17 -25.68 -19.96
N ASN A 148 7.81 -24.90 -19.08
CA ASN A 148 8.25 -25.32 -17.76
C ASN A 148 7.22 -24.97 -16.67
N GLY A 149 6.10 -24.34 -17.02
CA GLY A 149 5.09 -23.86 -16.08
C GLY A 149 5.48 -22.56 -15.36
N LYS A 150 6.50 -21.84 -15.83
CA LYS A 150 6.80 -20.49 -15.35
C LYS A 150 5.83 -19.52 -16.02
N GLU A 151 5.20 -18.68 -15.22
CA GLU A 151 4.36 -17.61 -15.74
C GLU A 151 5.21 -16.63 -16.57
N THR A 152 4.78 -16.37 -17.79
CA THR A 152 5.46 -15.47 -18.73
C THR A 152 4.78 -14.13 -18.86
N ASP A 153 3.47 -14.08 -18.60
CA ASP A 153 2.64 -12.89 -18.75
C ASP A 153 1.30 -13.02 -17.99
N ARG A 154 0.69 -11.89 -17.65
CA ARG A 154 -0.64 -11.84 -17.02
C ARG A 154 -1.41 -10.58 -17.40
N ASN A 155 -2.73 -10.70 -17.42
CA ASN A 155 -3.66 -9.58 -17.58
C ASN A 155 -4.95 -9.83 -16.78
N TYR A 156 -5.76 -8.80 -16.58
CA TYR A 156 -7.06 -8.91 -15.92
C TYR A 156 -8.13 -8.09 -16.62
N VAL A 157 -9.38 -8.53 -16.49
CA VAL A 157 -10.55 -7.75 -16.89
C VAL A 157 -11.59 -7.77 -15.78
N ASP A 158 -12.20 -6.61 -15.50
CA ASP A 158 -13.31 -6.52 -14.57
C ASP A 158 -14.64 -6.54 -15.36
N ILE A 159 -15.46 -7.54 -15.06
CA ILE A 159 -16.75 -7.78 -15.72
C ILE A 159 -17.88 -7.53 -14.71
N TRP A 160 -18.73 -6.56 -15.03
CA TRP A 160 -19.92 -6.27 -14.26
C TRP A 160 -21.08 -7.15 -14.72
N ARG A 161 -21.47 -8.10 -13.87
CA ARG A 161 -22.75 -8.78 -13.95
C ARG A 161 -23.82 -7.89 -13.32
N ASP A 162 -24.51 -7.15 -14.18
CA ASP A 162 -25.58 -6.24 -13.81
C ASP A 162 -26.86 -7.00 -13.47
N THR A 163 -27.23 -6.94 -12.20
CA THR A 163 -28.45 -7.54 -11.66
C THR A 163 -29.60 -6.53 -11.52
N SER A 164 -29.38 -5.24 -11.81
CA SER A 164 -30.33 -4.14 -11.59
C SER A 164 -31.51 -4.07 -12.56
N GLY A 165 -31.72 -5.11 -13.36
CA GLY A 165 -32.81 -5.18 -14.33
C GLY A 165 -34.17 -5.46 -13.68
N THR A 166 -35.16 -4.63 -14.01
CA THR A 166 -36.58 -4.98 -13.90
C THR A 166 -36.92 -6.01 -14.97
N SER A 167 -37.20 -7.26 -14.58
CA SER A 167 -37.94 -8.16 -15.45
C SER A 167 -39.42 -7.83 -15.25
N ALA A 168 -40.01 -7.03 -16.14
CA ALA A 168 -41.45 -6.96 -16.21
C ALA A 168 -41.93 -8.20 -16.96
N LEU A 169 -42.54 -9.15 -16.26
CA LEU A 169 -43.50 -10.04 -16.90
C LEU A 169 -44.87 -9.40 -16.75
N PRO A 170 -45.49 -8.92 -17.84
CA PRO A 170 -46.87 -8.46 -17.77
C PRO A 170 -47.76 -9.70 -17.67
N VAL A 171 -48.00 -10.20 -16.46
CA VAL A 171 -49.24 -10.94 -16.21
C VAL A 171 -50.35 -9.91 -16.40
N SER A 172 -50.99 -9.99 -17.57
CA SER A 172 -52.04 -9.06 -17.97
C SER A 172 -53.28 -9.80 -18.43
N ILE A 173 -54.43 -9.36 -17.91
CA ILE A 173 -55.74 -9.65 -18.50
C ILE A 173 -56.10 -8.39 -19.29
N PRO A 174 -56.12 -8.42 -20.62
CA PRO A 174 -56.56 -7.26 -21.41
C PRO A 174 -58.08 -7.11 -21.36
N PHE A 175 -58.57 -5.87 -21.53
CA PHE A 175 -59.97 -5.62 -21.88
C PHE A 175 -60.38 -6.43 -23.12
N GLY A 176 -61.65 -6.82 -23.19
CA GLY A 176 -62.18 -7.70 -24.22
C GLY A 176 -61.87 -9.18 -24.03
N SER A 177 -61.30 -9.55 -22.88
CA SER A 177 -61.05 -10.95 -22.52
C SER A 177 -62.34 -11.77 -22.43
N THR A 178 -62.23 -13.09 -22.59
CA THR A 178 -63.36 -14.00 -22.40
C THR A 178 -63.58 -14.32 -20.93
N TRP A 179 -64.82 -14.21 -20.47
CA TRP A 179 -65.24 -14.47 -19.10
C TRP A 179 -66.26 -15.60 -19.06
N SER A 180 -66.17 -16.45 -18.04
CA SER A 180 -67.29 -17.31 -17.64
C SER A 180 -68.28 -16.45 -16.88
N TYR A 181 -69.57 -16.49 -17.21
CA TYR A 181 -70.59 -15.68 -16.56
C TYR A 181 -71.84 -16.48 -16.18
N LEU A 182 -72.57 -15.97 -15.18
CA LEU A 182 -73.87 -16.47 -14.75
C LEU A 182 -74.83 -15.29 -14.54
N ASP A 183 -75.95 -15.34 -15.26
CA ASP A 183 -76.92 -14.25 -15.45
C ASP A 183 -78.37 -14.73 -15.20
N ASP A 184 -78.55 -15.62 -14.23
CA ASP A 184 -79.86 -16.18 -13.85
C ASP A 184 -80.42 -15.62 -12.53
N GLY A 185 -79.64 -14.76 -11.85
CA GLY A 185 -79.99 -14.11 -10.59
C GLY A 185 -80.02 -15.03 -9.36
N SER A 186 -79.44 -16.23 -9.46
CA SER A 186 -79.31 -17.15 -8.34
C SER A 186 -78.24 -16.71 -7.31
N ASP A 187 -78.43 -17.10 -6.05
CA ASP A 187 -77.44 -16.90 -4.99
C ASP A 187 -76.32 -17.95 -5.10
N GLN A 188 -75.11 -17.51 -5.42
CA GLN A 188 -73.94 -18.41 -5.56
C GLN A 188 -73.17 -18.60 -4.24
N GLY A 189 -73.59 -17.95 -3.15
CA GLY A 189 -72.82 -17.91 -1.90
C GLY A 189 -71.43 -17.32 -2.12
N THR A 190 -70.40 -17.88 -1.49
CA THR A 190 -69.02 -17.37 -1.58
C THR A 190 -68.04 -18.31 -2.27
N ALA A 191 -68.41 -19.58 -2.49
CA ALA A 191 -67.51 -20.59 -3.04
C ALA A 191 -67.09 -20.30 -4.50
N TRP A 192 -67.91 -19.56 -5.24
CA TRP A 192 -67.62 -19.22 -6.63
C TRP A 192 -66.45 -18.25 -6.79
N ARG A 193 -66.05 -17.56 -5.71
CA ARG A 193 -65.03 -16.50 -5.73
C ARG A 193 -63.59 -17.02 -5.87
N SER A 194 -63.35 -18.31 -5.62
CA SER A 194 -62.00 -18.90 -5.55
C SER A 194 -61.70 -19.99 -6.58
N GLU A 195 -62.68 -20.40 -7.40
CA GLU A 195 -62.55 -21.55 -8.31
C GLU A 195 -63.03 -21.20 -9.73
N PRO A 196 -62.43 -21.77 -10.78
CA PRO A 196 -62.98 -21.68 -12.14
C PRO A 196 -64.31 -22.43 -12.26
N HIS A 197 -65.21 -21.93 -13.10
CA HIS A 197 -66.53 -22.55 -13.32
C HIS A 197 -66.71 -23.16 -14.71
N SER A 198 -67.50 -24.24 -14.74
CA SER A 198 -67.96 -24.96 -15.93
C SER A 198 -69.51 -25.04 -15.88
N PRO A 199 -70.23 -25.51 -16.93
CA PRO A 199 -71.69 -25.38 -17.02
C PRO A 199 -72.43 -25.72 -15.71
N PRO A 200 -73.36 -24.86 -15.24
CA PRO A 200 -74.26 -24.02 -16.03
C PRO A 200 -73.76 -22.62 -16.43
N TRP A 201 -72.55 -22.22 -16.01
CA TRP A 201 -71.95 -20.95 -16.43
C TRP A 201 -71.69 -20.93 -17.95
N GLN A 202 -71.99 -19.80 -18.58
CA GLN A 202 -71.76 -19.55 -20.00
C GLN A 202 -70.42 -18.83 -20.20
N THR A 203 -69.92 -18.73 -21.43
CA THR A 203 -68.66 -18.03 -21.73
C THR A 203 -68.86 -17.01 -22.83
N GLY A 204 -68.32 -15.80 -22.67
CA GLY A 204 -68.43 -14.73 -23.66
C GLY A 204 -67.29 -13.72 -23.57
N ALA A 205 -66.96 -13.08 -24.69
CA ALA A 205 -65.98 -12.00 -24.72
C ALA A 205 -66.60 -10.71 -24.17
N ALA A 206 -65.85 -10.00 -23.34
CA ALA A 206 -66.22 -8.67 -22.89
C ALA A 206 -66.14 -7.66 -24.05
N GLN A 207 -66.85 -6.53 -24.03
CA GLN A 207 -67.78 -6.06 -23.00
C GLN A 207 -69.03 -6.96 -22.90
N LEU A 208 -69.34 -7.41 -21.69
CA LEU A 208 -70.55 -8.18 -21.38
C LEU A 208 -71.61 -7.26 -20.78
N GLY A 209 -72.85 -7.38 -21.22
CA GLY A 209 -73.89 -6.47 -20.76
C GLY A 209 -75.23 -6.59 -21.47
N TYR A 210 -76.05 -5.55 -21.39
CA TYR A 210 -77.20 -5.33 -22.28
C TYR A 210 -77.60 -3.85 -22.23
N GLY A 211 -78.30 -3.37 -23.26
CA GLY A 211 -79.01 -2.08 -23.24
C GLY A 211 -78.39 -0.98 -24.10
N ASP A 212 -77.09 -1.02 -24.36
CA ASP A 212 -76.33 0.06 -25.02
C ASP A 212 -75.95 -0.23 -26.47
N GLY A 213 -75.91 -1.52 -26.84
CA GLY A 213 -75.64 -1.96 -28.22
C GLY A 213 -74.16 -1.99 -28.60
N ASP A 214 -73.26 -1.78 -27.63
CA ASP A 214 -71.81 -1.98 -27.75
C ASP A 214 -71.35 -3.34 -27.18
N GLU A 215 -72.26 -4.15 -26.63
CA GLU A 215 -71.92 -5.39 -25.95
C GLU A 215 -71.47 -6.45 -26.96
N THR A 216 -70.28 -7.00 -26.71
CA THR A 216 -69.80 -8.15 -27.49
C THR A 216 -70.54 -9.42 -27.08
N THR A 217 -70.87 -9.56 -25.81
CA THR A 217 -71.73 -10.62 -25.30
C THR A 217 -72.93 -10.03 -24.56
N VAL A 218 -74.13 -10.26 -25.08
CA VAL A 218 -75.36 -9.85 -24.40
C VAL A 218 -75.71 -10.86 -23.31
N VAL A 219 -75.81 -10.41 -22.07
CA VAL A 219 -76.25 -11.22 -20.92
C VAL A 219 -77.74 -11.05 -20.65
N ASN A 220 -78.36 -12.03 -20.00
CA ASN A 220 -79.76 -12.01 -19.62
C ASN A 220 -79.98 -11.12 -18.39
N GLY A 221 -80.46 -9.88 -18.61
CA GLY A 221 -80.88 -9.00 -17.52
C GLY A 221 -82.19 -9.37 -16.82
N GLY A 222 -82.91 -10.39 -17.30
CA GLY A 222 -84.29 -10.64 -16.88
C GLY A 222 -85.31 -9.64 -17.46
N PRO A 223 -86.61 -9.77 -17.11
CA PRO A 223 -87.67 -8.88 -17.60
C PRO A 223 -87.39 -7.41 -17.25
N SER A 224 -87.78 -6.48 -18.14
CA SER A 224 -87.48 -5.04 -18.00
C SER A 224 -88.09 -4.34 -16.77
N ASN A 225 -88.95 -5.03 -16.00
CA ASN A 225 -89.56 -4.54 -14.76
C ASN A 225 -89.21 -5.43 -13.54
N ASN A 226 -88.29 -6.38 -13.72
CA ASN A 226 -87.82 -7.30 -12.70
C ASN A 226 -86.41 -7.76 -13.06
N ARG A 227 -85.49 -6.80 -13.20
CA ARG A 227 -84.09 -7.05 -13.53
C ARG A 227 -83.41 -7.92 -12.48
N ILE A 228 -82.48 -8.73 -12.95
CA ILE A 228 -81.60 -9.53 -12.11
C ILE A 228 -80.63 -8.61 -11.39
N VAL A 229 -80.58 -8.69 -10.06
CA VAL A 229 -79.76 -7.80 -9.24
C VAL A 229 -78.27 -8.03 -9.51
N THR A 230 -77.83 -9.29 -9.50
CA THR A 230 -76.42 -9.65 -9.59
C THR A 230 -76.13 -10.52 -10.80
N THR A 231 -75.11 -10.13 -11.57
CA THR A 231 -74.50 -10.95 -12.62
C THR A 231 -73.06 -11.26 -12.22
N TYR A 232 -72.66 -12.52 -12.34
CA TYR A 232 -71.34 -12.99 -11.91
C TYR A 232 -70.43 -13.25 -13.10
N PHE A 233 -69.14 -12.96 -12.95
CA PHE A 233 -68.10 -13.17 -13.95
C PHE A 233 -66.87 -13.80 -13.31
N THR A 234 -66.24 -14.76 -13.97
CA THR A 234 -64.99 -15.39 -13.51
C THR A 234 -64.04 -15.66 -14.68
N ARG A 235 -62.74 -15.63 -14.39
CA ARG A 235 -61.67 -15.96 -15.34
C ARG A 235 -60.44 -16.48 -14.59
N THR A 236 -59.73 -17.42 -15.20
CA THR A 236 -58.40 -17.82 -14.72
C THR A 236 -57.27 -17.18 -15.52
N PHE A 237 -56.13 -17.02 -14.87
CA PHE A 237 -54.88 -16.57 -15.47
C PHE A 237 -53.70 -17.23 -14.76
N ASP A 238 -52.62 -17.49 -15.51
CA ASP A 238 -51.44 -18.16 -14.97
C ASP A 238 -50.35 -17.16 -14.57
N ILE A 239 -49.68 -17.45 -13.45
CA ILE A 239 -48.41 -16.85 -13.04
C ILE A 239 -47.31 -17.90 -13.24
N PRO A 240 -46.22 -17.62 -13.96
CA PRO A 240 -45.13 -18.59 -14.12
C PRO A 240 -44.53 -19.03 -12.78
N ALA A 241 -44.04 -20.27 -12.73
CA ALA A 241 -43.49 -20.83 -11.50
C ALA A 241 -42.30 -20.01 -10.96
N GLY A 242 -42.28 -19.79 -9.64
CA GLY A 242 -41.29 -18.99 -8.93
C GLY A 242 -41.45 -17.47 -9.10
N GLN A 243 -42.64 -16.97 -9.44
CA GLN A 243 -42.85 -15.53 -9.70
C GLN A 243 -43.87 -14.87 -8.78
N ALA A 244 -44.79 -15.63 -8.18
CA ALA A 244 -45.83 -15.06 -7.34
C ALA A 244 -45.29 -14.33 -6.10
N GLU A 245 -44.13 -14.75 -5.56
CA GLU A 245 -43.47 -14.10 -4.41
C GLU A 245 -42.86 -12.73 -4.75
N PHE A 246 -42.67 -12.45 -6.04
CA PHE A 246 -42.00 -11.25 -6.53
C PHE A 246 -42.96 -10.19 -7.06
N LEU A 247 -44.27 -10.25 -6.82
CA LEU A 247 -45.22 -9.22 -7.25
C LEU A 247 -45.25 -8.00 -6.30
N ASP A 248 -45.28 -6.79 -6.86
CA ASP A 248 -45.30 -5.50 -6.14
C ASP A 248 -46.70 -4.92 -6.04
N GLN A 249 -47.32 -4.74 -7.21
CA GLN A 249 -48.54 -3.97 -7.38
C GLN A 249 -49.43 -4.64 -8.40
N ILE A 250 -50.71 -4.76 -8.05
CA ILE A 250 -51.77 -5.21 -8.95
C ILE A 250 -52.69 -4.01 -9.20
N THR A 251 -52.88 -3.68 -10.48
CA THR A 251 -53.85 -2.68 -10.92
C THR A 251 -55.00 -3.38 -11.61
N ILE A 252 -56.22 -3.09 -11.18
CA ILE A 252 -57.48 -3.55 -11.78
C ILE A 252 -58.14 -2.35 -12.44
N ASP A 253 -58.26 -2.40 -13.76
CA ASP A 253 -59.06 -1.46 -14.53
C ASP A 253 -60.44 -2.09 -14.77
N LEU A 254 -61.48 -1.51 -14.19
CA LEU A 254 -62.84 -2.02 -14.28
C LEU A 254 -63.72 -1.05 -15.05
N LEU A 255 -64.35 -1.53 -16.12
CA LEU A 255 -65.51 -0.92 -16.74
C LEU A 255 -66.75 -1.61 -16.18
N ARG A 256 -67.62 -0.83 -15.55
CA ARG A 256 -68.84 -1.34 -14.92
C ARG A 256 -69.98 -0.36 -15.12
N ASP A 257 -71.20 -0.89 -15.13
CA ASP A 257 -72.40 -0.14 -14.78
C ASP A 257 -72.89 -0.52 -13.38
N ASP A 258 -73.53 0.43 -12.69
CA ASP A 258 -73.97 0.35 -11.30
C ASP A 258 -72.88 -0.08 -10.32
N GLY A 259 -73.05 -1.12 -9.48
CA GLY A 259 -72.15 -1.53 -8.39
C GLY A 259 -71.26 -2.72 -8.75
N ALA A 260 -70.04 -2.82 -8.21
CA ALA A 260 -69.18 -3.98 -8.43
C ALA A 260 -68.33 -4.39 -7.21
N ALA A 261 -68.14 -5.70 -7.03
CA ALA A 261 -67.12 -6.26 -6.15
C ALA A 261 -66.24 -7.26 -6.91
N VAL A 262 -64.91 -7.16 -6.72
CA VAL A 262 -63.90 -7.99 -7.40
C VAL A 262 -63.13 -8.80 -6.36
N TYR A 263 -62.92 -10.07 -6.66
CA TYR A 263 -62.24 -11.04 -5.83
C TYR A 263 -61.06 -11.65 -6.60
N LEU A 264 -59.92 -11.79 -5.92
CA LEU A 264 -58.74 -12.53 -6.40
C LEU A 264 -58.54 -13.73 -5.48
N ASN A 265 -58.56 -14.95 -6.04
CA ASN A 265 -58.43 -16.21 -5.29
C ASN A 265 -59.34 -16.27 -4.04
N GLY A 266 -60.57 -15.74 -4.14
CA GLY A 266 -61.54 -15.71 -3.05
C GLY A 266 -61.49 -14.50 -2.11
N VAL A 267 -60.43 -13.66 -2.20
CA VAL A 267 -60.26 -12.46 -1.37
C VAL A 267 -60.81 -11.23 -2.09
N GLU A 268 -61.67 -10.45 -1.45
CA GLU A 268 -62.22 -9.20 -2.02
C GLU A 268 -61.13 -8.12 -2.08
N VAL A 269 -60.82 -7.64 -3.29
CA VAL A 269 -59.75 -6.67 -3.56
C VAL A 269 -60.26 -5.32 -4.06
N VAL A 270 -61.45 -5.29 -4.65
CA VAL A 270 -62.14 -4.05 -5.05
C VAL A 270 -63.58 -4.13 -4.60
N ARG A 271 -64.04 -3.04 -3.99
CA ARG A 271 -65.46 -2.73 -3.80
C ARG A 271 -65.67 -1.30 -4.26
N THR A 272 -66.65 -1.11 -5.11
CA THR A 272 -66.98 0.21 -5.60
C THR A 272 -67.74 1.02 -4.57
N ASP A 273 -67.59 2.33 -4.63
CA ASP A 273 -68.12 3.32 -3.68
C ASP A 273 -69.64 3.34 -3.50
N ASN A 274 -70.39 2.84 -4.49
CA ASN A 274 -71.85 2.72 -4.48
C ASN A 274 -72.37 1.36 -4.00
N LEU A 275 -71.51 0.50 -3.42
CA LEU A 275 -71.90 -0.68 -2.65
C LEU A 275 -71.68 -0.46 -1.14
N PRO A 276 -72.53 -1.01 -0.28
CA PRO A 276 -72.44 -0.79 1.17
C PRO A 276 -71.20 -1.48 1.80
N GLY A 277 -70.73 -0.93 2.91
CA GLY A 277 -69.68 -1.50 3.75
C GLY A 277 -68.25 -1.16 3.31
N THR A 278 -67.28 -1.89 3.84
CA THR A 278 -65.84 -1.80 3.54
C THR A 278 -65.30 -3.13 3.02
N LEU A 279 -64.21 -3.11 2.25
CA LEU A 279 -63.54 -4.33 1.74
C LEU A 279 -63.48 -5.46 2.78
N GLY A 280 -64.02 -6.64 2.44
CA GLY A 280 -63.94 -7.85 3.26
C GLY A 280 -65.00 -8.00 4.37
N ASP A 281 -65.89 -7.03 4.58
CA ASP A 281 -66.87 -7.08 5.70
C ASP A 281 -68.15 -7.90 5.45
N ASN A 282 -68.26 -8.62 4.32
CA ASN A 282 -69.43 -9.39 3.89
C ASN A 282 -70.76 -8.59 3.87
N ALA A 283 -70.72 -7.26 3.75
CA ALA A 283 -71.93 -6.43 3.67
C ALA A 283 -72.68 -6.57 2.33
N VAL A 284 -71.98 -6.99 1.26
CA VAL A 284 -72.56 -7.22 -0.08
C VAL A 284 -73.13 -8.64 -0.17
N ARG A 285 -74.40 -8.74 -0.57
CA ARG A 285 -75.13 -9.99 -0.83
C ARG A 285 -75.65 -9.94 -2.27
N TYR A 286 -75.96 -11.09 -2.87
CA TYR A 286 -76.48 -11.18 -4.25
C TYR A 286 -77.76 -10.37 -4.55
N ASN A 287 -78.46 -9.92 -3.51
CA ASN A 287 -79.67 -9.10 -3.63
C ASN A 287 -79.47 -7.66 -3.11
N THR A 288 -78.22 -7.27 -2.86
CA THR A 288 -77.83 -5.90 -2.55
C THR A 288 -77.89 -5.08 -3.84
N TRP A 289 -78.66 -4.00 -3.82
CA TRP A 289 -78.70 -3.01 -4.89
C TRP A 289 -77.57 -1.99 -4.71
N ALA A 290 -77.07 -1.44 -5.82
CA ALA A 290 -76.16 -0.30 -5.81
C ALA A 290 -76.90 1.02 -5.53
N ASP A 291 -76.23 2.01 -4.95
CA ASP A 291 -76.82 3.33 -4.67
C ASP A 291 -76.62 4.31 -5.88
N LEU A 292 -77.70 4.95 -6.35
CA LEU A 292 -77.74 5.93 -7.48
C LEU A 292 -76.86 7.19 -7.29
N GLY A 293 -76.25 7.39 -6.12
CA GLY A 293 -75.59 8.64 -5.74
C GLY A 293 -74.21 8.89 -6.36
N SER A 294 -73.62 7.89 -7.02
CA SER A 294 -72.28 7.96 -7.60
C SER A 294 -72.29 7.40 -9.03
N THR A 295 -71.50 8.01 -9.92
CA THR A 295 -71.47 7.89 -11.39
C THR A 295 -71.28 6.44 -11.88
N GLY A 296 -72.39 5.68 -12.00
CA GLY A 296 -72.38 4.27 -12.36
C GLY A 296 -72.33 3.98 -13.86
N ASP A 297 -72.95 4.80 -14.71
CA ASP A 297 -73.12 4.51 -16.14
C ASP A 297 -71.79 4.36 -16.89
N ASN A 298 -71.50 3.12 -17.32
CA ASN A 298 -70.33 2.75 -18.14
C ASN A 298 -68.98 3.32 -17.64
N THR A 299 -68.85 3.48 -16.32
CA THR A 299 -67.68 4.12 -15.72
C THR A 299 -66.48 3.19 -15.75
N ARG A 300 -65.37 3.66 -16.33
CA ARG A 300 -64.06 3.03 -16.22
C ARG A 300 -63.27 3.61 -15.05
N SER A 301 -62.91 2.77 -14.09
CA SER A 301 -62.13 3.13 -12.90
C SER A 301 -60.92 2.22 -12.75
N SER A 302 -59.80 2.79 -12.31
CA SER A 302 -58.57 2.05 -11.99
C SER A 302 -58.43 1.93 -10.47
N PHE A 303 -58.22 0.71 -10.00
CA PHE A 303 -58.05 0.37 -8.59
C PHE A 303 -56.67 -0.26 -8.38
N VAL A 304 -55.92 0.28 -7.42
CA VAL A 304 -54.68 -0.34 -6.96
C VAL A 304 -55.02 -1.24 -5.78
N VAL A 305 -54.68 -2.54 -5.87
CA VAL A 305 -54.91 -3.48 -4.77
C VAL A 305 -54.05 -3.04 -3.56
N PRO A 306 -54.63 -2.91 -2.36
CA PRO A 306 -53.88 -2.49 -1.17
C PRO A 306 -52.69 -3.42 -0.85
N GLU A 307 -51.53 -2.84 -0.55
CA GLU A 307 -50.31 -3.59 -0.18
C GLU A 307 -50.56 -4.57 0.97
N SER A 308 -51.42 -4.22 1.93
CA SER A 308 -51.78 -5.07 3.07
C SER A 308 -52.49 -6.38 2.68
N LEU A 309 -53.04 -6.46 1.47
CA LEU A 309 -53.75 -7.63 0.94
C LEU A 309 -52.92 -8.44 -0.06
N THR A 310 -51.73 -7.97 -0.43
CA THR A 310 -50.94 -8.54 -1.54
C THR A 310 -50.13 -9.80 -1.16
N PRO A 311 -49.53 -9.93 0.04
CA PRO A 311 -48.77 -11.13 0.41
C PRO A 311 -49.63 -12.41 0.39
N GLY A 312 -49.26 -13.37 -0.46
CA GLY A 312 -49.96 -14.64 -0.59
C GLY A 312 -51.32 -14.58 -1.30
N LEU A 313 -51.67 -13.45 -1.92
CA LEU A 313 -52.91 -13.29 -2.69
C LEU A 313 -52.89 -14.03 -4.02
N LEU A 314 -51.71 -14.07 -4.64
CA LEU A 314 -51.44 -14.77 -5.89
C LEU A 314 -50.47 -15.92 -5.64
N HIS A 315 -50.59 -16.97 -6.44
CA HIS A 315 -49.77 -18.18 -6.35
C HIS A 315 -49.19 -18.54 -7.71
N ASP A 316 -48.07 -19.27 -7.70
CA ASP A 316 -47.53 -19.83 -8.93
C ASP A 316 -48.55 -20.77 -9.58
N GLY A 317 -48.68 -20.71 -10.91
CA GLY A 317 -49.68 -21.44 -11.67
C GLY A 317 -51.01 -20.69 -11.78
N GLU A 318 -52.11 -21.43 -11.76
CA GLU A 318 -53.45 -20.92 -12.06
C GLU A 318 -54.00 -20.06 -10.90
N ASN A 319 -54.47 -18.86 -11.22
CA ASN A 319 -55.16 -17.94 -10.31
C ASN A 319 -56.54 -17.61 -10.86
N THR A 320 -57.51 -17.32 -9.98
CA THR A 320 -58.88 -16.95 -10.35
C THR A 320 -59.17 -15.49 -10.01
N ILE A 321 -59.72 -14.74 -10.97
CA ILE A 321 -60.38 -13.46 -10.75
C ILE A 321 -61.89 -13.61 -10.93
N ALA A 322 -62.65 -13.05 -9.99
CA ALA A 322 -64.09 -13.18 -9.92
C ALA A 322 -64.73 -11.80 -9.67
N VAL A 323 -65.87 -11.51 -10.31
CA VAL A 323 -66.54 -10.21 -10.24
C VAL A 323 -68.04 -10.43 -10.09
N GLU A 324 -68.68 -9.64 -9.23
CA GLU A 324 -70.14 -9.50 -9.18
C GLU A 324 -70.51 -8.06 -9.52
N ILE A 325 -71.36 -7.89 -10.53
CA ILE A 325 -71.99 -6.61 -10.87
C ILE A 325 -73.37 -6.57 -10.24
N HIS A 326 -73.70 -5.47 -9.57
CA HIS A 326 -74.93 -5.24 -8.83
C HIS A 326 -75.68 -4.06 -9.44
N GLN A 327 -76.85 -4.33 -9.99
CA GLN A 327 -77.78 -3.32 -10.48
C GLN A 327 -78.18 -2.32 -9.40
N HIS A 328 -78.66 -1.14 -9.82
CA HIS A 328 -79.26 -0.15 -8.92
C HIS A 328 -80.74 -0.44 -8.63
N ASP A 329 -81.53 -0.80 -9.65
CA ASP A 329 -82.95 -1.11 -9.46
C ASP A 329 -83.53 -2.10 -10.47
N ALA A 330 -84.74 -2.58 -10.19
CA ALA A 330 -85.43 -3.62 -10.96
C ALA A 330 -85.90 -3.18 -12.37
N GLY A 331 -85.79 -1.89 -12.69
CA GLY A 331 -86.13 -1.27 -13.96
C GLY A 331 -84.92 -0.76 -14.75
N SER A 332 -83.69 -1.07 -14.33
CA SER A 332 -82.47 -0.64 -15.02
C SER A 332 -82.47 -1.00 -16.52
N SER A 333 -82.05 -0.03 -17.34
CA SER A 333 -82.00 -0.14 -18.79
C SER A 333 -80.91 -1.10 -19.25
N ASP A 334 -79.82 -1.18 -18.50
CA ASP A 334 -78.54 -1.69 -18.94
C ASP A 334 -77.71 -2.34 -17.81
N ILE A 335 -76.67 -3.08 -18.20
CA ILE A 335 -75.43 -3.27 -17.42
C ILE A 335 -74.27 -3.32 -18.40
N SER A 336 -73.08 -2.99 -17.91
CA SER A 336 -71.82 -3.23 -18.61
C SER A 336 -70.75 -3.80 -17.71
N PHE A 337 -69.92 -4.68 -18.26
CA PHE A 337 -68.76 -5.26 -17.60
C PHE A 337 -67.62 -5.51 -18.59
N ASP A 338 -66.46 -4.97 -18.26
CA ASP A 338 -65.17 -5.43 -18.77
C ASP A 338 -64.09 -5.15 -17.72
N LEU A 339 -63.05 -5.98 -17.66
CA LEU A 339 -61.99 -5.85 -16.67
C LEU A 339 -60.63 -6.14 -17.28
N GLY A 340 -59.72 -5.19 -17.09
CA GLY A 340 -58.29 -5.36 -17.27
C GLY A 340 -57.58 -5.57 -15.93
N LEU A 341 -56.57 -6.44 -15.90
CA LEU A 341 -55.66 -6.63 -14.77
C LEU A 341 -54.23 -6.48 -15.25
N THR A 342 -53.40 -5.77 -14.50
CA THR A 342 -51.95 -5.72 -14.69
C THR A 342 -51.26 -5.97 -13.35
N ALA A 343 -50.38 -6.97 -13.29
CA ALA A 343 -49.47 -7.17 -12.17
C ALA A 343 -48.05 -6.76 -12.56
N ILE A 344 -47.35 -6.04 -11.69
CA ILE A 344 -45.96 -5.61 -11.86
C ILE A 344 -45.13 -6.35 -10.80
N GLU A 345 -44.02 -6.96 -11.21
CA GLU A 345 -43.03 -7.50 -10.26
C GLU A 345 -42.46 -6.36 -9.41
N LYS A 346 -42.06 -6.66 -8.17
CA LYS A 346 -41.15 -5.82 -7.40
C LYS A 346 -40.01 -5.47 -8.32
N PRO A 347 -39.48 -4.24 -8.25
CA PRO A 347 -38.14 -4.02 -8.74
C PRO A 347 -37.32 -5.17 -8.16
N LYS A 348 -36.80 -6.04 -9.04
CA LYS A 348 -35.76 -6.96 -8.65
C LYS A 348 -34.65 -6.00 -8.26
N THR A 349 -34.59 -5.62 -6.99
CA THR A 349 -33.36 -5.06 -6.45
C THR A 349 -32.44 -6.24 -6.59
N GLY A 350 -31.72 -6.32 -7.71
CA GLY A 350 -30.68 -7.32 -7.89
C GLY A 350 -29.55 -7.15 -6.88
N PHE A 351 -29.74 -6.29 -5.88
CA PHE A 351 -28.90 -5.99 -4.76
C PHE A 351 -29.61 -6.41 -3.47
N GLU A 352 -28.84 -6.98 -2.56
CA GLU A 352 -29.24 -7.12 -1.17
C GLU A 352 -29.11 -5.76 -0.48
N SER A 353 -30.24 -5.14 -0.16
CA SER A 353 -30.25 -3.80 0.44
C SER A 353 -29.92 -3.85 1.93
N VAL A 354 -28.90 -3.13 2.36
CA VAL A 354 -28.41 -3.11 3.74
C VAL A 354 -28.50 -1.70 4.32
N SER A 355 -28.97 -1.60 5.56
CA SER A 355 -29.13 -0.35 6.30
C SER A 355 -29.04 -0.56 7.80
N GLY A 356 -28.80 0.52 8.55
CA GLY A 356 -28.91 0.53 10.01
C GLY A 356 -27.80 -0.23 10.73
N THR A 357 -28.08 -0.80 11.91
CA THR A 357 -27.07 -1.53 12.71
C THR A 357 -27.15 -3.02 12.43
N LEU A 358 -26.03 -3.64 12.08
CA LEU A 358 -25.93 -5.09 11.91
C LEU A 358 -26.12 -5.82 13.25
N PRO A 359 -26.52 -7.11 13.22
CA PRO A 359 -26.59 -7.93 14.43
C PRO A 359 -25.27 -7.92 15.21
N ALA A 360 -25.34 -8.01 16.54
CA ALA A 360 -24.17 -8.06 17.42
C ALA A 360 -23.39 -9.40 17.38
N GLY A 361 -23.65 -10.26 16.39
CA GLY A 361 -22.89 -11.49 16.13
C GLY A 361 -22.11 -11.37 14.81
N THR A 362 -21.72 -12.51 14.25
CA THR A 362 -21.11 -12.54 12.91
C THR A 362 -22.19 -12.41 11.84
N THR A 363 -22.04 -11.42 10.98
CA THR A 363 -22.77 -11.25 9.73
C THR A 363 -21.82 -11.60 8.60
N ILE A 364 -22.28 -12.39 7.62
CA ILE A 364 -21.47 -12.81 6.47
C ILE A 364 -22.08 -12.19 5.21
N TRP A 365 -21.26 -11.52 4.42
CA TRP A 365 -21.58 -11.05 3.08
C TRP A 365 -20.79 -11.87 2.06
N SER A 366 -21.50 -12.59 1.19
CA SER A 366 -20.91 -13.46 0.18
C SER A 366 -21.18 -12.94 -1.23
N ALA A 367 -20.31 -13.28 -2.19
CA ALA A 367 -20.49 -12.88 -3.58
C ALA A 367 -21.80 -13.44 -4.18
N GLU A 368 -22.16 -14.68 -3.82
CA GLU A 368 -23.38 -15.36 -4.28
C GLU A 368 -24.67 -14.65 -3.82
N ALA A 369 -24.70 -14.18 -2.57
CA ALA A 369 -25.86 -13.50 -2.00
C ALA A 369 -25.90 -11.99 -2.33
N GLY A 370 -24.78 -11.43 -2.80
CA GLY A 370 -24.65 -10.04 -3.23
C GLY A 370 -25.27 -9.75 -4.61
N PRO A 371 -24.96 -8.56 -5.18
CA PRO A 371 -24.18 -7.48 -4.60
C PRO A 371 -24.94 -6.84 -3.44
N TYR A 372 -24.25 -6.27 -2.48
CA TYR A 372 -24.89 -5.55 -1.38
C TYR A 372 -25.04 -4.08 -1.75
N LEU A 373 -26.17 -3.44 -1.46
CA LEU A 373 -26.37 -2.00 -1.63
C LEU A 373 -26.62 -1.34 -0.27
N ILE A 374 -25.71 -0.48 0.17
CA ILE A 374 -25.84 0.35 1.36
C ILE A 374 -26.75 1.53 1.02
N THR A 375 -28.02 1.45 1.45
CA THR A 375 -29.07 2.47 1.20
C THR A 375 -29.16 3.53 2.30
N SER A 376 -28.59 3.23 3.48
CA SER A 376 -28.29 4.22 4.52
C SER A 376 -27.11 3.72 5.34
N ASN A 377 -26.47 4.61 6.10
CA ASN A 377 -25.35 4.26 6.99
C ASN A 377 -25.53 2.89 7.68
N VAL A 378 -24.60 1.98 7.41
CA VAL A 378 -24.55 0.65 8.04
C VAL A 378 -23.55 0.70 9.18
N THR A 379 -23.90 0.19 10.36
CA THR A 379 -23.00 0.13 11.53
C THR A 379 -22.74 -1.30 11.96
N ILE A 380 -21.48 -1.70 12.04
CA ILE A 380 -21.02 -2.88 12.78
C ILE A 380 -20.89 -2.47 14.26
N PRO A 381 -21.73 -2.97 15.18
CA PRO A 381 -21.70 -2.54 16.58
C PRO A 381 -20.47 -3.10 17.34
N PRO A 382 -20.09 -2.57 18.53
CA PRO A 382 -18.88 -2.96 19.27
C PRO A 382 -18.62 -4.46 19.53
N ASN A 383 -19.65 -5.31 19.45
CA ASN A 383 -19.53 -6.77 19.60
C ASN A 383 -19.91 -7.53 18.33
N GLY A 384 -20.29 -6.83 17.27
CA GLY A 384 -20.61 -7.42 15.97
C GLY A 384 -19.35 -7.61 15.14
N GLN A 385 -19.41 -8.61 14.26
CA GLN A 385 -18.38 -8.87 13.26
C GLN A 385 -19.05 -8.89 11.89
N LEU A 386 -18.48 -8.18 10.92
CA LEU A 386 -18.81 -8.35 9.51
C LEU A 386 -17.67 -9.10 8.82
N VAL A 387 -17.99 -10.27 8.26
CA VAL A 387 -17.10 -11.01 7.36
C VAL A 387 -17.59 -10.75 5.94
N ILE A 388 -16.70 -10.29 5.06
CA ILE A 388 -16.97 -10.13 3.63
C ILE A 388 -16.07 -11.13 2.90
N GLU A 389 -16.71 -12.06 2.21
CA GLU A 389 -16.03 -13.15 1.50
C GLU A 389 -15.47 -12.67 0.15
N PRO A 390 -14.47 -13.39 -0.43
CA PRO A 390 -13.91 -13.07 -1.73
C PRO A 390 -14.95 -12.85 -2.83
N GLY A 391 -14.67 -11.92 -3.74
CA GLY A 391 -15.50 -11.60 -4.91
C GLY A 391 -16.75 -10.77 -4.60
N THR A 392 -17.01 -10.46 -3.32
CA THR A 392 -18.19 -9.69 -2.92
C THR A 392 -18.10 -8.24 -3.40
N THR A 393 -19.18 -7.76 -4.03
CA THR A 393 -19.34 -6.34 -4.38
C THR A 393 -20.31 -5.66 -3.41
N VAL A 394 -19.89 -4.52 -2.87
CA VAL A 394 -20.64 -3.64 -1.98
C VAL A 394 -20.78 -2.28 -2.65
N TYR A 395 -22.01 -1.94 -3.03
CA TYR A 395 -22.40 -0.66 -3.57
C TYR A 395 -22.86 0.32 -2.48
N PHE A 396 -22.62 1.60 -2.70
CA PHE A 396 -23.08 2.68 -1.83
C PHE A 396 -24.04 3.61 -2.57
N GLU A 397 -25.18 3.91 -1.95
CA GLU A 397 -25.95 5.10 -2.30
C GLU A 397 -25.20 6.37 -1.88
N ASN A 398 -25.66 7.51 -2.39
CA ASN A 398 -24.98 8.79 -2.20
C ASN A 398 -24.83 9.15 -0.72
N GLU A 399 -23.62 9.57 -0.33
CA GLU A 399 -23.27 10.06 1.02
C GLU A 399 -23.50 9.03 2.14
N GLN A 400 -23.46 7.73 1.82
CA GLN A 400 -23.59 6.67 2.83
C GLN A 400 -22.23 6.11 3.24
N SER A 401 -22.14 5.68 4.50
CA SER A 401 -20.94 5.11 5.12
C SER A 401 -21.16 3.66 5.60
N LEU A 402 -20.07 2.89 5.59
CA LEU A 402 -19.95 1.68 6.41
C LEU A 402 -19.17 2.02 7.68
N ILE A 403 -19.84 2.03 8.83
CA ILE A 403 -19.30 2.44 10.12
C ILE A 403 -18.87 1.20 10.92
N VAL A 404 -17.59 1.12 11.28
CA VAL A 404 -17.00 0.00 12.01
C VAL A 404 -16.76 0.40 13.46
N ARG A 405 -17.57 -0.10 14.39
CA ARG A 405 -17.33 -0.02 15.85
C ARG A 405 -16.97 -1.37 16.45
N GLY A 406 -17.32 -2.46 15.77
CA GLY A 406 -16.92 -3.83 16.08
C GLY A 406 -15.71 -4.26 15.27
N GLN A 407 -15.81 -5.42 14.61
CA GLN A 407 -14.76 -5.95 13.74
C GLN A 407 -15.24 -6.09 12.29
N ILE A 408 -14.39 -5.71 11.33
CA ILE A 408 -14.54 -6.10 9.93
C ILE A 408 -13.40 -7.02 9.50
N VAL A 409 -13.77 -8.07 8.78
CA VAL A 409 -12.87 -9.04 8.14
C VAL A 409 -13.30 -9.12 6.68
N ALA A 410 -12.64 -8.35 5.81
CA ALA A 410 -12.89 -8.36 4.38
C ALA A 410 -11.65 -8.90 3.67
N GLU A 411 -11.61 -10.21 3.43
CA GLU A 411 -10.42 -10.88 2.90
C GLU A 411 -10.72 -11.47 1.53
N GLY A 412 -10.42 -10.71 0.48
CA GLY A 412 -10.49 -11.19 -0.89
C GLY A 412 -9.27 -12.04 -1.29
N THR A 413 -9.22 -12.42 -2.57
CA THR A 413 -8.04 -13.04 -3.21
C THR A 413 -7.62 -12.23 -4.44
N LEU A 414 -6.50 -12.60 -5.06
CA LEU A 414 -6.03 -11.93 -6.28
C LEU A 414 -7.08 -12.00 -7.40
N GLU A 415 -7.73 -13.15 -7.53
CA GLU A 415 -8.77 -13.47 -8.51
C GLU A 415 -10.14 -12.91 -8.06
N ASP A 416 -10.51 -13.10 -6.80
CA ASP A 416 -11.81 -12.74 -6.25
C ASP A 416 -11.68 -11.54 -5.31
N ARG A 417 -11.35 -10.37 -5.89
CA ARG A 417 -11.22 -9.14 -5.11
C ARG A 417 -12.57 -8.65 -4.59
N ILE A 418 -12.57 -8.15 -3.36
CA ILE A 418 -13.73 -7.44 -2.80
C ILE A 418 -13.80 -6.04 -3.41
N ARG A 419 -15.01 -5.56 -3.71
CA ARG A 419 -15.24 -4.24 -4.33
C ARG A 419 -16.13 -3.38 -3.45
N PHE A 420 -15.64 -2.24 -2.99
CA PHE A 420 -16.42 -1.18 -2.35
C PHE A 420 -16.50 0.00 -3.30
N THR A 421 -17.67 0.23 -3.90
CA THR A 421 -17.80 1.18 -5.00
C THR A 421 -19.23 1.69 -5.14
N ARG A 422 -19.52 2.46 -6.18
CA ARG A 422 -20.88 2.83 -6.57
C ARG A 422 -21.42 1.86 -7.62
N VAL A 423 -22.73 1.83 -7.81
CA VAL A 423 -23.32 1.12 -8.95
C VAL A 423 -22.74 1.71 -10.25
N PRO A 424 -22.14 0.92 -11.17
CA PRO A 424 -21.58 1.46 -12.39
C PRO A 424 -22.61 2.26 -13.19
N GLY A 425 -22.20 3.42 -13.70
CA GLY A 425 -23.09 4.39 -14.36
C GLY A 425 -23.85 5.32 -13.42
N SER A 426 -23.82 5.10 -12.10
CA SER A 426 -24.38 6.06 -11.14
C SER A 426 -23.46 7.29 -10.98
N GLY A 427 -24.05 8.41 -10.58
CA GLY A 427 -23.32 9.61 -10.14
C GLY A 427 -23.08 9.66 -8.63
N THR A 428 -23.36 8.57 -7.90
CA THR A 428 -23.26 8.56 -6.44
C THR A 428 -21.81 8.51 -5.98
N VAL A 429 -21.55 9.06 -4.80
CA VAL A 429 -20.28 8.97 -4.09
C VAL A 429 -20.55 8.57 -2.65
N SER A 430 -19.74 7.69 -2.08
CA SER A 430 -19.88 7.26 -0.68
C SER A 430 -19.18 8.22 0.28
N ASP A 431 -19.57 8.19 1.55
CA ASP A 431 -18.82 8.82 2.64
C ASP A 431 -17.68 7.90 3.16
N GLY A 432 -17.46 6.75 2.52
CA GLY A 432 -16.35 5.83 2.79
C GLY A 432 -16.61 4.82 3.92
N ILE A 433 -15.53 4.18 4.37
CA ILE A 433 -15.51 3.19 5.46
C ILE A 433 -14.93 3.86 6.72
N GLN A 434 -15.73 3.95 7.77
CA GLN A 434 -15.45 4.81 8.93
C GLN A 434 -15.30 4.00 10.21
N PHE A 435 -14.08 3.85 10.69
CA PHE A 435 -13.73 3.17 11.93
C PHE A 435 -13.78 4.13 13.12
N SER A 436 -14.45 3.71 14.19
CA SER A 436 -14.64 4.55 15.36
C SER A 436 -14.54 3.72 16.64
N SER A 437 -13.53 4.04 17.46
CA SER A 437 -13.30 3.44 18.78
C SER A 437 -13.20 1.90 18.75
N THR A 438 -12.51 1.34 17.76
CA THR A 438 -12.28 -0.11 17.65
C THR A 438 -10.81 -0.46 17.44
N MET A 439 -10.17 -0.95 18.50
CA MET A 439 -8.80 -1.49 18.47
C MET A 439 -8.77 -3.00 18.18
N GLN A 440 -9.87 -3.56 17.67
CA GLN A 440 -9.90 -4.96 17.23
C GLN A 440 -9.05 -5.15 15.97
N ASP A 441 -8.72 -6.40 15.66
CA ASP A 441 -8.02 -6.75 14.42
C ASP A 441 -8.95 -6.60 13.22
N ASN A 442 -9.09 -5.38 12.72
CA ASN A 442 -9.82 -5.10 11.49
C ASN A 442 -8.90 -5.26 10.29
N ARG A 443 -9.38 -5.94 9.25
CA ARG A 443 -8.59 -6.22 8.05
C ARG A 443 -9.41 -6.08 6.78
N ILE A 444 -8.80 -5.42 5.80
CA ILE A 444 -9.30 -5.38 4.43
C ILE A 444 -8.13 -5.78 3.52
N THR A 445 -8.24 -6.92 2.86
CA THR A 445 -7.19 -7.47 2.00
C THR A 445 -7.72 -7.82 0.62
N TYR A 446 -6.89 -7.65 -0.42
CA TYR A 446 -7.27 -7.91 -1.81
C TYR A 446 -8.62 -7.26 -2.19
N ALA A 447 -8.71 -5.95 -1.96
CA ALA A 447 -9.92 -5.19 -2.21
C ALA A 447 -9.64 -4.00 -3.13
N VAL A 448 -10.70 -3.47 -3.75
CA VAL A 448 -10.67 -2.16 -4.38
C VAL A 448 -11.74 -1.29 -3.75
N ILE A 449 -11.34 -0.11 -3.32
CA ILE A 449 -12.19 0.86 -2.64
C ILE A 449 -12.11 2.15 -3.46
N GLU A 450 -13.26 2.61 -3.94
CA GLU A 450 -13.32 3.71 -4.89
C GLU A 450 -14.60 4.52 -4.77
N TRP A 451 -14.60 5.74 -5.33
CA TRP A 451 -15.76 6.64 -5.36
C TRP A 451 -16.31 6.96 -3.97
N GLY A 452 -15.43 7.28 -3.02
CA GLY A 452 -15.83 7.60 -1.65
C GLY A 452 -14.95 8.66 -0.97
N GLY A 453 -15.43 9.17 0.17
CA GLY A 453 -14.72 10.16 0.97
C GLY A 453 -14.67 11.57 0.39
N THR A 454 -15.36 11.83 -0.72
CA THR A 454 -15.27 13.10 -1.48
C THR A 454 -16.14 14.23 -0.92
N THR A 455 -17.19 13.89 -0.18
CA THR A 455 -18.18 14.81 0.41
C THR A 455 -17.78 15.27 1.81
N THR A 456 -17.03 14.44 2.54
CA THR A 456 -16.51 14.73 3.90
C THR A 456 -14.99 14.93 3.87
N ASN A 457 -14.39 15.30 4.99
CA ASN A 457 -12.93 15.26 5.17
C ASN A 457 -12.50 14.03 5.99
N ASN A 458 -13.39 13.05 6.15
CA ASN A 458 -13.13 11.84 6.92
C ASN A 458 -12.33 10.80 6.12
N GLY A 459 -12.14 11.07 4.84
CA GLY A 459 -11.44 10.24 3.87
C GLY A 459 -12.26 9.06 3.37
N LEU A 460 -11.76 8.41 2.31
CA LEU A 460 -12.31 7.16 1.79
C LEU A 460 -12.31 6.06 2.87
N ILE A 461 -11.30 6.08 3.73
CA ILE A 461 -11.17 5.32 4.97
C ILE A 461 -10.85 6.30 6.09
N GLY A 462 -11.70 6.37 7.11
CA GLY A 462 -11.45 7.17 8.31
C GLY A 462 -11.21 6.30 9.53
N LEU A 463 -10.15 6.58 10.29
CA LEU A 463 -9.82 5.95 11.56
C LEU A 463 -9.82 6.99 12.68
N ASP A 464 -10.63 6.73 13.71
CA ASP A 464 -10.64 7.49 14.95
C ASP A 464 -10.53 6.52 16.13
N ASN A 465 -9.42 6.58 16.86
CA ASN A 465 -9.09 5.67 17.96
C ASN A 465 -9.31 4.19 17.58
N SER A 466 -8.77 3.79 16.43
CA SER A 466 -9.05 2.50 15.81
C SER A 466 -7.81 1.83 15.23
N LYS A 467 -7.93 0.53 14.91
CA LYS A 467 -6.87 -0.28 14.31
C LYS A 467 -7.33 -0.88 12.99
N LEU A 468 -6.50 -0.74 11.95
CA LEU A 468 -6.77 -1.30 10.62
C LEU A 468 -5.49 -1.82 9.94
N THR A 469 -5.61 -3.01 9.35
CA THR A 469 -4.65 -3.55 8.38
C THR A 469 -5.25 -3.51 6.97
N LEU A 470 -4.53 -2.89 6.04
CA LEU A 470 -4.80 -2.90 4.61
C LEU A 470 -3.66 -3.64 3.89
N ASP A 471 -4.00 -4.62 3.06
CA ASP A 471 -3.01 -5.44 2.35
C ASP A 471 -3.49 -5.77 0.93
N HIS A 472 -2.70 -5.46 -0.10
CA HIS A 472 -3.10 -5.65 -1.51
C HIS A 472 -4.40 -4.89 -1.88
N VAL A 473 -4.57 -3.68 -1.34
CA VAL A 473 -5.75 -2.85 -1.61
C VAL A 473 -5.45 -1.83 -2.71
N THR A 474 -6.43 -1.57 -3.57
CA THR A 474 -6.39 -0.43 -4.50
C THR A 474 -7.35 0.65 -4.00
N LEU A 475 -6.82 1.86 -3.81
CA LEU A 475 -7.57 3.05 -3.44
C LEU A 475 -7.59 4.00 -4.63
N ASP A 476 -8.78 4.33 -5.12
CA ASP A 476 -8.93 5.05 -6.39
C ASP A 476 -10.18 5.95 -6.40
N HIS A 477 -10.29 6.84 -7.38
CA HIS A 477 -11.45 7.71 -7.62
C HIS A 477 -11.96 8.44 -6.37
N ALA A 478 -11.01 8.92 -5.57
CA ALA A 478 -11.24 9.76 -4.41
C ALA A 478 -10.33 10.99 -4.53
N GLU A 479 -10.94 12.15 -4.77
CA GLU A 479 -10.24 13.43 -4.93
C GLU A 479 -9.91 14.11 -3.60
N ARG A 480 -10.46 13.62 -2.48
CA ARG A 480 -10.10 14.01 -1.11
C ARG A 480 -9.26 12.92 -0.46
N ARG A 481 -8.81 13.18 0.78
CA ARG A 481 -8.10 12.23 1.66
C ARG A 481 -8.51 10.78 1.41
N ARG A 482 -7.56 9.89 1.13
CA ARG A 482 -7.91 8.47 1.00
C ARG A 482 -7.93 7.79 2.34
N ILE A 483 -6.89 7.98 3.13
CA ILE A 483 -6.86 7.51 4.52
C ILE A 483 -6.74 8.71 5.44
N ARG A 484 -7.64 8.79 6.41
CA ARG A 484 -7.54 9.71 7.53
C ARG A 484 -7.31 8.92 8.81
N SER A 485 -6.22 9.15 9.52
CA SER A 485 -5.88 8.40 10.74
C SER A 485 -5.66 9.33 11.93
N ILE A 486 -6.53 9.26 12.94
CA ILE A 486 -6.35 10.00 14.20
C ILE A 486 -6.28 9.02 15.36
N ASP A 487 -5.24 9.16 16.19
CA ASP A 487 -5.06 8.38 17.41
C ASP A 487 -5.22 6.88 17.14
N SER A 488 -4.71 6.42 15.99
CA SER A 488 -5.06 5.12 15.41
C SER A 488 -3.82 4.32 15.01
N ALA A 489 -3.98 3.00 14.99
CA ALA A 489 -3.00 2.06 14.47
C ALA A 489 -3.32 1.76 13.00
N LEU A 490 -2.33 1.91 12.12
CA LEU A 490 -2.49 1.65 10.69
C LEU A 490 -1.32 0.80 10.22
N THR A 491 -1.64 -0.29 9.53
CA THR A 491 -0.68 -0.96 8.66
C THR A 491 -1.27 -0.96 7.27
N VAL A 492 -0.60 -0.34 6.31
CA VAL A 492 -0.98 -0.38 4.90
C VAL A 492 0.20 -0.88 4.10
N ARG A 493 0.00 -1.98 3.38
CA ARG A 493 1.06 -2.59 2.59
C ARG A 493 0.62 -3.22 1.29
N ASN A 494 1.58 -3.42 0.39
CA ASN A 494 1.37 -4.05 -0.93
C ASN A 494 0.24 -3.38 -1.72
N SER A 495 -0.08 -2.12 -1.43
CA SER A 495 -1.29 -1.45 -1.88
C SER A 495 -0.97 -0.37 -2.91
N VAL A 496 -1.97 -0.06 -3.74
CA VAL A 496 -1.86 0.93 -4.80
C VAL A 496 -2.82 2.07 -4.49
N PHE A 497 -2.26 3.26 -4.41
CA PHE A 497 -2.98 4.51 -4.40
C PHE A 497 -2.89 5.06 -5.82
N ALA A 498 -3.98 5.07 -6.59
CA ALA A 498 -4.01 5.69 -7.93
C ALA A 498 -3.71 7.21 -7.89
N ASP A 499 -3.58 7.89 -9.02
CA ASP A 499 -3.52 9.36 -9.04
C ASP A 499 -4.77 9.97 -8.37
N ILE A 500 -4.60 11.07 -7.62
CA ILE A 500 -5.75 11.74 -6.99
C ILE A 500 -6.55 12.53 -8.01
N PHE A 501 -5.84 13.17 -8.95
CA PHE A 501 -6.41 13.99 -10.00
C PHE A 501 -5.97 13.48 -11.36
N ALA A 502 -6.78 13.75 -12.37
CA ALA A 502 -6.38 13.48 -13.75
C ALA A 502 -5.09 14.26 -14.09
N PRO A 503 -4.15 13.67 -14.85
CA PRO A 503 -2.89 14.32 -15.20
C PRO A 503 -3.10 15.72 -15.80
N ASN A 504 -2.27 16.67 -15.37
CA ASN A 504 -2.30 18.08 -15.79
C ASN A 504 -3.63 18.81 -15.50
N SER A 505 -4.42 18.34 -14.54
CA SER A 505 -5.66 19.00 -14.12
C SER A 505 -5.45 19.78 -12.81
N PRO A 506 -6.09 20.95 -12.63
CA PRO A 506 -6.07 21.64 -11.35
C PRO A 506 -6.74 20.77 -10.27
N PRO A 507 -6.22 20.77 -9.05
CA PRO A 507 -6.85 20.06 -7.95
C PRO A 507 -8.21 20.69 -7.62
N SER A 508 -9.19 19.85 -7.27
CA SER A 508 -10.53 20.31 -6.89
C SER A 508 -10.60 20.83 -5.45
N THR A 509 -9.60 20.51 -4.64
CA THR A 509 -9.42 20.99 -3.26
C THR A 509 -7.96 21.34 -2.97
N ASP A 510 -7.77 22.20 -1.97
CA ASP A 510 -6.47 22.71 -1.52
C ASP A 510 -6.23 22.21 -0.10
N ASN A 511 -5.12 21.52 0.15
CA ASN A 511 -4.74 20.91 1.43
C ASN A 511 -5.80 19.97 2.03
N LEU A 512 -6.51 19.22 1.18
CA LEU A 512 -7.52 18.24 1.58
C LEU A 512 -7.46 16.92 0.81
N SER A 513 -6.43 16.77 -0.01
CA SER A 513 -6.31 15.73 -1.04
C SER A 513 -5.00 14.97 -0.88
N GLU A 514 -4.72 14.50 0.33
CA GLU A 514 -3.56 13.67 0.61
C GLU A 514 -3.92 12.19 0.46
N HIS A 515 -2.96 11.34 0.08
CA HIS A 515 -3.23 9.89 0.11
C HIS A 515 -3.42 9.42 1.55
N ILE A 516 -2.57 9.91 2.45
CA ILE A 516 -2.69 9.64 3.88
C ILE A 516 -2.55 10.95 4.63
N TRP A 517 -3.55 11.25 5.45
CA TRP A 517 -3.51 12.36 6.38
C TRP A 517 -3.75 11.87 7.80
N GLY A 518 -3.09 12.42 8.81
CA GLY A 518 -3.39 12.02 10.17
C GLY A 518 -2.57 12.65 11.28
N ARG A 519 -2.76 12.09 12.47
CA ARG A 519 -1.94 12.41 13.63
C ARG A 519 -1.95 11.31 14.67
N ASN A 520 -0.84 11.23 15.41
CA ASN A 520 -0.62 10.43 16.60
C ASN A 520 -0.76 8.90 16.41
N VAL A 521 0.13 8.16 17.04
CA VAL A 521 0.11 6.69 17.09
C VAL A 521 -0.10 6.28 18.55
N PRO A 522 -1.13 5.49 18.89
CA PRO A 522 -1.35 5.05 20.27
C PRO A 522 -0.16 4.26 20.84
N ALA A 523 0.07 4.39 22.14
CA ALA A 523 1.13 3.67 22.83
C ALA A 523 0.98 2.15 22.66
N GLY A 524 2.07 1.48 22.27
CA GLY A 524 2.10 0.03 22.03
C GLY A 524 1.54 -0.40 20.67
N GLU A 525 1.09 0.53 19.84
CA GLU A 525 0.64 0.28 18.47
C GLU A 525 1.65 0.79 17.43
N SER A 526 1.31 0.65 16.16
CA SER A 526 2.20 0.99 15.04
C SER A 526 1.48 1.76 13.94
N PHE A 527 2.24 2.60 13.24
CA PHE A 527 1.86 3.21 11.97
C PHE A 527 2.90 2.80 10.93
N ILE A 528 2.54 1.88 10.05
CA ILE A 528 3.43 1.26 9.06
C ILE A 528 2.82 1.46 7.68
N VAL A 529 3.58 2.11 6.80
CA VAL A 529 3.28 2.29 5.39
C VAL A 529 4.39 1.60 4.62
N GLU A 530 4.13 0.42 4.08
CA GLU A 530 5.18 -0.45 3.54
C GLU A 530 4.86 -0.99 2.14
N ASN A 531 5.81 -0.97 1.21
CA ASN A 531 5.67 -1.62 -0.10
C ASN A 531 4.41 -1.17 -0.87
N ASN A 532 4.07 0.11 -0.77
CA ASN A 532 2.94 0.71 -1.50
C ASN A 532 3.42 1.52 -2.71
N ILE A 533 2.50 1.75 -3.64
CA ILE A 533 2.70 2.65 -4.77
C ILE A 533 1.74 3.81 -4.63
N PHE A 534 2.29 5.02 -4.56
CA PHE A 534 1.54 6.26 -4.47
C PHE A 534 1.55 6.98 -5.80
N GLY A 535 0.36 7.08 -6.41
CA GLY A 535 0.08 7.94 -7.54
C GLY A 535 0.24 9.42 -7.18
N THR A 536 0.13 10.24 -8.21
CA THR A 536 0.46 11.67 -8.14
C THR A 536 -0.58 12.49 -7.37
N THR A 537 -0.08 13.55 -6.72
CA THR A 537 -0.87 14.64 -6.16
C THR A 537 -0.64 15.93 -6.96
N ALA A 538 -1.53 16.91 -6.82
CA ALA A 538 -1.40 18.21 -7.45
C ALA A 538 -1.80 19.33 -6.48
N GLY A 539 -1.24 20.52 -6.68
CA GLY A 539 -1.46 21.67 -5.80
C GLY A 539 -0.70 21.58 -4.49
N HIS A 540 -1.21 22.27 -3.46
CA HIS A 540 -0.68 22.23 -2.10
C HIS A 540 -1.34 21.06 -1.37
N ASN A 541 -0.93 19.85 -1.74
CA ASN A 541 -1.41 18.58 -1.18
C ASN A 541 -0.25 17.58 -1.16
N ASP A 542 0.15 17.19 0.03
CA ASP A 542 1.20 16.20 0.21
C ASP A 542 0.70 14.79 -0.12
N VAL A 543 1.61 13.86 -0.41
CA VAL A 543 1.20 12.45 -0.51
C VAL A 543 0.88 11.91 0.89
N ILE A 544 1.75 12.16 1.87
CA ILE A 544 1.52 11.87 3.28
C ILE A 544 1.68 13.16 4.09
N ASP A 545 0.66 13.53 4.85
CA ASP A 545 0.72 14.60 5.86
C ASP A 545 0.35 14.00 7.22
N PHE A 546 1.31 13.92 8.15
CA PHE A 546 1.06 13.26 9.43
C PHE A 546 1.77 13.91 10.62
N ASP A 547 0.97 14.37 11.59
CA ASP A 547 1.49 14.90 12.86
C ASP A 547 1.87 13.74 13.81
N ALA A 548 3.11 13.28 13.70
CA ALA A 548 3.61 12.14 14.45
C ALA A 548 3.97 12.47 15.92
N GLY A 549 4.09 11.41 16.73
CA GLY A 549 4.68 11.47 18.05
C GLY A 549 6.21 11.61 17.99
N PHE A 550 6.86 11.44 19.15
CA PHE A 550 8.31 11.40 19.25
C PHE A 550 8.73 10.29 20.21
N ARG A 551 9.96 9.80 20.05
CA ARG A 551 10.45 8.69 20.87
C ARG A 551 10.53 9.08 22.36
N PRO A 552 10.30 8.13 23.28
CA PRO A 552 10.25 6.68 23.07
C PRO A 552 8.87 6.13 22.64
N ASP A 553 7.87 6.98 22.44
CA ASP A 553 6.57 6.53 21.91
C ASP A 553 6.72 6.04 20.45
N PRO A 554 5.79 5.21 19.95
CA PRO A 554 5.84 4.72 18.57
C PRO A 554 5.88 5.86 17.56
N ILE A 555 6.74 5.70 16.56
CA ILE A 555 6.89 6.64 15.44
C ILE A 555 6.46 5.97 14.13
N PRO A 556 5.99 6.75 13.13
CA PRO A 556 5.68 6.20 11.81
C PRO A 556 6.90 5.55 11.14
N GLN A 557 6.62 4.48 10.39
CA GLN A 557 7.60 3.77 9.56
C GLN A 557 7.13 3.78 8.11
N ILE A 558 7.93 4.41 7.24
CA ILE A 558 7.67 4.55 5.80
C ILE A 558 8.72 3.74 5.05
N LEU A 559 8.34 2.55 4.59
CA LEU A 559 9.27 1.50 4.19
C LEU A 559 9.03 1.05 2.75
N ASN A 560 10.05 1.04 1.91
CA ASN A 560 10.01 0.38 0.59
C ASN A 560 8.84 0.84 -0.32
N ASN A 561 8.37 2.07 -0.18
CA ASN A 561 7.28 2.60 -1.02
C ASN A 561 7.83 3.30 -2.26
N THR A 562 6.99 3.38 -3.29
CA THR A 562 7.26 4.14 -4.51
C THR A 562 6.30 5.33 -4.59
N PHE A 563 6.84 6.55 -4.66
CA PHE A 563 6.08 7.79 -4.82
C PHE A 563 6.30 8.34 -6.22
N LEU A 564 5.25 8.38 -7.04
CA LEU A 564 5.36 8.64 -8.48
C LEU A 564 5.53 10.13 -8.85
N GLY A 565 5.12 11.04 -7.97
CA GLY A 565 5.25 12.49 -8.16
C GLY A 565 4.23 13.30 -7.38
N GLY A 566 4.42 14.62 -7.37
CA GLY A 566 3.53 15.53 -6.66
C GLY A 566 3.91 16.99 -6.91
N GLY A 567 2.91 17.86 -6.74
CA GLY A 567 3.09 19.31 -6.78
C GLY A 567 3.58 19.91 -5.46
N ASP A 568 3.52 19.15 -4.37
CA ASP A 568 3.94 19.54 -3.01
C ASP A 568 4.88 18.50 -2.41
N ASP A 569 4.83 18.20 -1.11
CA ASP A 569 5.75 17.24 -0.51
C ASP A 569 5.30 15.80 -0.72
N ALA A 570 6.26 14.88 -0.91
CA ALA A 570 5.92 13.45 -0.81
C ALA A 570 5.49 13.12 0.62
N MET A 571 6.11 13.78 1.59
CA MET A 571 5.93 13.53 3.01
C MET A 571 6.09 14.83 3.78
N ASP A 572 5.02 15.33 4.41
CA ASP A 572 5.11 16.30 5.50
C ASP A 572 4.83 15.57 6.83
N PHE A 573 5.77 15.72 7.78
CA PHE A 573 5.65 15.13 9.10
C PHE A 573 5.95 16.19 10.15
N GLU A 574 5.10 16.26 11.18
CA GLU A 574 5.34 17.04 12.40
C GLU A 574 5.73 16.16 13.61
N GLY A 575 6.65 15.20 13.42
CA GLY A 575 7.11 14.28 14.47
C GLY A 575 8.38 13.51 14.10
N ASP A 576 8.83 12.63 14.99
CA ASP A 576 9.92 11.70 14.65
C ASP A 576 9.39 10.68 13.63
N VAL A 577 10.20 10.29 12.64
CA VAL A 577 9.79 9.31 11.61
C VAL A 577 10.99 8.51 11.09
N HIS A 578 10.75 7.22 10.81
CA HIS A 578 11.70 6.32 10.16
C HIS A 578 11.31 6.10 8.70
N ILE A 579 12.22 6.42 7.78
CA ILE A 579 12.00 6.40 6.33
C ILE A 579 13.13 5.62 5.67
N GLU A 580 12.81 4.44 5.14
CA GLU A 580 13.81 3.53 4.61
C GLU A 580 13.42 2.89 3.28
N ALA A 581 14.39 2.78 2.37
CA ALA A 581 14.26 2.03 1.11
C ALA A 581 13.18 2.53 0.14
N ASN A 582 12.70 3.77 0.26
CA ASN A 582 11.67 4.31 -0.63
C ASN A 582 12.28 4.84 -1.94
N LEU A 583 11.53 4.74 -3.03
CA LEU A 583 11.78 5.45 -4.29
C LEU A 583 10.85 6.67 -4.36
N VAL A 584 11.43 7.87 -4.39
CA VAL A 584 10.69 9.14 -4.46
C VAL A 584 11.08 9.88 -5.73
N MET A 585 10.12 10.13 -6.62
CA MET A 585 10.41 10.76 -7.90
C MET A 585 9.40 11.78 -8.35
N ASN A 586 9.83 12.73 -9.19
CA ASN A 586 8.97 13.73 -9.85
C ASN A 586 8.19 14.64 -8.89
N PHE A 587 8.76 14.94 -7.72
CA PHE A 587 8.24 15.97 -6.83
C PHE A 587 8.79 17.32 -7.26
N ILE A 588 7.97 18.06 -8.00
CA ILE A 588 8.31 19.32 -8.63
C ILE A 588 7.15 20.28 -8.39
N LYS A 589 7.43 21.45 -7.83
CA LYS A 589 6.37 22.40 -7.53
C LYS A 589 5.58 22.78 -8.77
N ASP A 590 4.29 22.47 -8.75
CA ASP A 590 3.40 22.73 -9.87
C ASP A 590 2.80 24.15 -9.81
N PRO A 591 2.16 24.64 -10.89
CA PRO A 591 1.55 25.97 -10.92
C PRO A 591 0.30 26.12 -10.02
N TRP A 592 -0.25 25.02 -9.52
CA TRP A 592 -1.45 24.99 -8.68
C TRP A 592 -1.10 25.01 -7.19
N ASN A 593 0.15 24.71 -6.82
CA ASN A 593 0.60 24.76 -5.44
C ASN A 593 0.58 26.22 -4.94
N THR A 594 -0.39 26.50 -4.07
CA THR A 594 -0.59 27.81 -3.45
C THR A 594 0.22 28.01 -2.17
N GLY A 595 0.87 26.94 -1.69
CA GLY A 595 1.69 26.90 -0.50
C GLY A 595 2.95 27.77 -0.60
N SER A 596 3.44 28.18 0.57
CA SER A 596 4.67 28.97 0.70
C SER A 596 5.96 28.13 0.67
N GLY A 597 5.84 26.80 0.81
CA GLY A 597 6.94 25.84 0.71
C GLY A 597 7.35 25.55 -0.73
N ASN A 598 8.42 24.77 -0.91
CA ASN A 598 8.75 24.14 -2.19
C ASN A 598 8.25 22.69 -2.18
N SER A 599 8.28 22.02 -3.33
CA SER A 599 8.04 20.58 -3.38
C SER A 599 9.30 19.82 -2.94
N ASN A 600 9.14 18.90 -1.99
CA ASN A 600 10.24 18.15 -1.39
C ASN A 600 9.93 16.66 -1.34
N GLY A 601 10.98 15.83 -1.31
CA GLY A 601 10.83 14.45 -0.86
C GLY A 601 10.37 14.35 0.59
N ILE A 602 10.80 15.28 1.45
CA ILE A 602 10.28 15.44 2.81
C ILE A 602 10.29 16.91 3.28
N SER A 603 9.25 17.29 4.00
CA SER A 603 9.17 18.47 4.85
C SER A 603 9.31 18.04 6.32
N ALA A 604 10.39 18.49 6.96
CA ALA A 604 10.79 18.11 8.32
C ALA A 604 10.76 19.31 9.26
N GLY A 605 9.78 19.35 10.18
CA GLY A 605 9.53 20.49 11.08
C GLY A 605 9.42 20.19 12.58
N VAL A 606 9.13 21.24 13.34
CA VAL A 606 8.70 21.23 14.76
C VAL A 606 9.71 20.63 15.77
N GLY A 607 11.01 20.74 15.49
CA GLY A 607 12.08 20.35 16.43
C GLY A 607 12.32 18.84 16.52
N ARG A 608 11.91 18.10 15.49
CA ARG A 608 11.85 16.63 15.50
C ARG A 608 13.02 15.98 14.77
N HIS A 609 13.13 14.66 14.86
CA HIS A 609 14.22 13.91 14.28
C HIS A 609 13.75 12.93 13.20
N TYR A 610 14.28 13.13 11.99
CA TYR A 610 13.91 12.42 10.79
C TYR A 610 15.05 11.49 10.38
N PHE A 611 14.74 10.20 10.22
CA PHE A 611 15.69 9.18 9.79
C PHE A 611 15.39 8.79 8.36
N MET A 612 16.30 9.08 7.45
CA MET A 612 16.20 8.73 6.05
C MET A 612 17.40 7.87 5.67
N THR A 613 17.16 6.60 5.41
CA THR A 613 18.24 5.69 5.02
C THR A 613 17.88 4.85 3.81
N ARG A 614 18.84 4.60 2.93
CA ARG A 614 18.62 3.73 1.76
C ARG A 614 17.50 4.16 0.80
N ASN A 615 17.09 5.42 0.83
CA ASN A 615 16.09 5.93 -0.10
C ASN A 615 16.75 6.37 -1.41
N ILE A 616 15.99 6.27 -2.50
CA ILE A 616 16.35 6.78 -3.82
C ILE A 616 15.46 7.99 -4.12
N PHE A 617 16.08 9.11 -4.45
CA PHE A 617 15.40 10.32 -4.93
C PHE A 617 15.80 10.57 -6.38
N TYR A 618 14.82 10.67 -7.28
CA TYR A 618 15.07 10.84 -8.70
C TYR A 618 14.21 11.95 -9.31
N ASN A 619 14.85 12.93 -9.98
CA ASN A 619 14.14 14.04 -10.63
C ASN A 619 13.18 14.77 -9.66
N VAL A 620 13.74 15.28 -8.56
CA VAL A 620 13.01 16.02 -7.53
C VAL A 620 13.50 17.47 -7.46
N GLU A 621 12.64 18.41 -7.12
CA GLU A 621 13.06 19.80 -6.92
C GLU A 621 14.01 19.91 -5.73
N HIS A 622 13.58 19.35 -4.60
CA HIS A 622 14.39 19.15 -3.40
C HIS A 622 14.18 17.78 -2.77
N VAL A 623 15.18 17.29 -2.02
CA VAL A 623 15.04 16.08 -1.21
C VAL A 623 14.42 16.39 0.14
N ALA A 624 15.02 17.28 0.93
CA ALA A 624 14.58 17.54 2.31
C ALA A 624 14.61 19.02 2.69
N GLN A 625 13.47 19.52 3.19
CA GLN A 625 13.38 20.78 3.91
C GLN A 625 13.53 20.53 5.42
N VAL A 626 14.57 21.05 6.06
CA VAL A 626 14.79 20.90 7.51
C VAL A 626 14.62 22.24 8.21
N LYS A 627 13.58 22.39 9.05
CA LYS A 627 13.21 23.69 9.66
C LYS A 627 12.93 23.57 11.15
N GLN A 628 12.83 24.71 11.84
CA GLN A 628 12.31 24.80 13.21
C GLN A 628 13.05 23.88 14.21
N ASP A 629 14.39 23.98 14.26
CA ASP A 629 15.23 23.16 15.15
C ASP A 629 15.16 21.64 14.92
N SER A 630 14.64 21.20 13.78
CA SER A 630 14.62 19.79 13.39
C SER A 630 15.99 19.28 12.96
N PHE A 631 16.20 17.98 13.05
CA PHE A 631 17.46 17.34 12.66
C PHE A 631 17.21 16.19 11.68
N LEU A 632 18.07 16.04 10.69
CA LEU A 632 18.00 15.00 9.66
C LEU A 632 19.17 14.03 9.80
N THR A 633 18.89 12.73 9.91
CA THR A 633 19.88 11.66 9.69
C THR A 633 19.66 11.11 8.28
N PHE A 634 20.65 11.28 7.41
CA PHE A 634 20.57 10.95 5.99
C PHE A 634 21.72 10.00 5.62
N VAL A 635 21.49 8.68 5.70
CA VAL A 635 22.56 7.67 5.60
C VAL A 635 22.33 6.72 4.44
N ASN A 636 23.35 6.54 3.59
CA ASN A 636 23.30 5.63 2.45
C ASN A 636 22.10 5.85 1.53
N ASN A 637 21.74 7.09 1.20
CA ASN A 637 20.71 7.38 0.19
C ASN A 637 21.37 7.67 -1.16
N THR A 638 20.60 7.49 -2.24
CA THR A 638 21.00 7.87 -3.60
C THR A 638 20.10 8.98 -4.10
N VAL A 639 20.68 10.11 -4.48
CA VAL A 639 19.99 11.27 -5.04
C VAL A 639 20.52 11.48 -6.45
N VAL A 640 19.63 11.47 -7.43
CA VAL A 640 19.96 11.69 -8.84
C VAL A 640 19.02 12.74 -9.40
N ASP A 641 19.57 13.76 -10.05
CA ASP A 641 18.81 14.86 -10.65
C ASP A 641 17.93 15.63 -9.64
N ALA A 642 18.51 16.01 -8.49
CA ALA A 642 17.91 17.04 -7.65
C ALA A 642 18.04 18.40 -8.35
N LEU A 643 16.92 19.02 -8.74
CA LEU A 643 16.91 20.15 -9.68
C LEU A 643 17.39 21.46 -9.06
N VAL A 644 17.19 21.65 -7.75
CA VAL A 644 17.58 22.87 -7.03
C VAL A 644 18.59 22.56 -5.93
N SER A 645 18.20 21.84 -4.89
CA SER A 645 19.13 21.39 -3.84
C SER A 645 18.68 20.10 -3.18
N ALA A 646 19.61 19.28 -2.71
CA ALA A 646 19.24 18.09 -1.96
C ALA A 646 18.61 18.48 -0.61
N THR A 647 19.35 19.14 0.27
CA THR A 647 18.86 19.55 1.59
C THR A 647 18.95 21.06 1.77
N TYR A 648 17.97 21.64 2.46
CA TYR A 648 18.00 23.04 2.80
C TYR A 648 17.37 23.32 4.18
N TYR A 649 17.90 24.32 4.88
CA TYR A 649 17.69 24.45 6.33
C TYR A 649 16.79 25.62 6.73
N GLN A 650 16.12 26.28 5.79
CA GLN A 650 15.13 27.33 6.06
C GLN A 650 14.05 27.35 4.98
N ARG A 651 12.81 27.65 5.34
CA ARG A 651 11.75 27.85 4.33
C ARG A 651 12.07 29.05 3.41
N PRO A 652 11.66 29.04 2.12
CA PRO A 652 11.87 30.14 1.18
C PRO A 652 11.31 31.49 1.65
N THR A 653 10.21 31.46 2.42
CA THR A 653 9.58 32.68 2.98
C THR A 653 10.18 33.14 4.31
N GLY A 654 11.28 32.52 4.75
CA GLY A 654 11.88 32.71 6.07
C GLY A 654 11.27 31.78 7.14
N GLY A 655 11.89 31.77 8.32
CA GLY A 655 11.49 30.90 9.43
C GLY A 655 12.68 30.54 10.32
N GLU A 656 12.45 29.72 11.33
CA GLU A 656 13.54 29.16 12.14
C GLU A 656 14.31 28.12 11.34
N PHE A 657 15.64 28.19 11.42
CA PHE A 657 16.51 27.24 10.74
C PHE A 657 16.35 25.84 11.35
N GLY A 658 16.57 24.81 10.54
CA GLY A 658 16.81 23.46 11.04
C GLY A 658 18.03 23.43 11.96
N ARG A 659 18.03 22.52 12.93
CA ARG A 659 19.16 22.29 13.82
C ARG A 659 20.38 21.80 13.04
N GLY A 660 20.17 20.94 12.04
CA GLY A 660 21.23 20.47 11.16
C GLY A 660 20.97 19.09 10.57
N ALA A 661 22.03 18.43 10.10
CA ALA A 661 21.96 17.12 9.52
C ALA A 661 23.24 16.30 9.70
N TYR A 662 23.08 14.99 9.84
CA TYR A 662 24.16 14.01 9.73
C TYR A 662 23.99 13.25 8.42
N LEU A 663 24.87 13.52 7.45
CA LEU A 663 24.90 12.88 6.15
C LEU A 663 26.12 11.96 6.04
N ASP A 664 25.92 10.69 5.71
CA ASP A 664 26.99 9.71 5.61
C ASP A 664 26.71 8.63 4.55
N GLY A 665 27.70 8.27 3.73
CA GLY A 665 27.54 7.18 2.76
C GLY A 665 26.64 7.47 1.57
N ASN A 666 26.30 8.72 1.26
CA ASN A 666 25.29 9.04 0.24
C ASN A 666 25.89 9.22 -1.17
N ILE A 667 25.05 9.08 -2.20
CA ILE A 667 25.37 9.47 -3.57
C ILE A 667 24.53 10.69 -3.94
N PHE A 668 25.17 11.75 -4.44
CA PHE A 668 24.52 12.92 -5.03
C PHE A 668 25.03 13.12 -6.46
N ALA A 669 24.34 12.54 -7.44
CA ALA A 669 24.65 12.66 -8.86
C ALA A 669 23.79 13.75 -9.51
N ASN A 670 24.37 14.56 -10.40
CA ASN A 670 23.70 15.68 -11.06
C ASN A 670 22.93 16.61 -10.09
N THR A 671 23.50 16.81 -8.90
CA THR A 671 22.89 17.62 -7.83
C THR A 671 23.68 18.91 -7.69
N PRO A 672 23.16 20.07 -8.16
CA PRO A 672 23.92 21.30 -8.25
C PRO A 672 24.27 21.91 -6.89
N VAL A 673 23.46 21.63 -5.86
CA VAL A 673 23.66 22.04 -4.46
C VAL A 673 23.24 20.91 -3.54
N VAL A 674 24.11 20.47 -2.62
CA VAL A 674 23.74 19.43 -1.64
C VAL A 674 23.16 20.07 -0.36
N LEU A 675 23.73 21.18 0.07
CA LEU A 675 23.41 21.89 1.31
C LEU A 675 23.09 23.36 1.00
N ASP A 676 21.85 23.78 1.19
CA ASP A 676 21.42 25.16 0.95
C ASP A 676 20.78 25.82 2.18
N GLU A 677 20.68 27.15 2.18
CA GLU A 677 19.96 27.93 3.21
C GLU A 677 20.33 27.56 4.66
N TYR A 678 21.63 27.44 4.96
CA TYR A 678 22.16 27.19 6.31
C TYR A 678 22.92 28.39 6.88
N VAL A 679 23.10 28.41 8.20
CA VAL A 679 23.90 29.40 8.92
C VAL A 679 25.06 28.73 9.66
N SER A 680 26.01 29.51 10.19
CA SER A 680 27.19 28.98 10.89
C SER A 680 26.88 28.18 12.16
N THR A 681 25.65 28.25 12.67
CA THR A 681 25.17 27.46 13.81
C THR A 681 24.38 26.22 13.40
N THR A 682 24.10 26.04 12.10
CA THR A 682 23.44 24.84 11.59
C THR A 682 24.43 23.68 11.63
N ASP A 683 24.01 22.60 12.25
CA ASP A 683 24.90 21.54 12.68
C ASP A 683 25.01 20.41 11.65
N ILE A 684 25.91 20.58 10.69
CA ILE A 684 26.00 19.72 9.50
C ILE A 684 27.28 18.88 9.52
N THR A 685 27.14 17.61 9.19
CA THR A 685 28.25 16.72 8.84
C THR A 685 27.94 16.03 7.52
N LEU A 686 28.94 15.98 6.63
CA LEU A 686 28.85 15.29 5.34
C LEU A 686 30.09 14.40 5.17
N ASN A 687 29.92 13.11 5.45
CA ASN A 687 30.99 12.12 5.39
C ASN A 687 30.75 11.10 4.27
N ARG A 688 31.85 10.53 3.76
CA ARG A 688 31.85 9.34 2.89
C ARG A 688 30.77 9.37 1.81
N SER A 689 30.57 10.53 1.19
CA SER A 689 29.52 10.74 0.21
C SER A 689 30.11 11.15 -1.15
N ALA A 690 29.47 10.73 -2.23
CA ALA A 690 29.80 11.16 -3.59
C ALA A 690 29.08 12.48 -3.87
N ILE A 691 29.86 13.54 -4.13
CA ILE A 691 29.36 14.90 -4.37
C ILE A 691 30.08 15.55 -5.55
N GLU A 692 29.35 16.28 -6.38
CA GLU A 692 29.92 17.02 -7.52
C GLU A 692 30.26 18.49 -7.19
N THR A 693 30.01 18.89 -5.94
CA THR A 693 30.10 20.28 -5.46
C THR A 693 31.29 20.48 -4.52
N ASN A 694 31.54 21.73 -4.11
CA ASN A 694 32.63 22.09 -3.20
C ASN A 694 32.29 21.88 -1.70
N GLU A 695 31.20 21.18 -1.39
CA GLU A 695 30.67 21.02 -0.02
C GLU A 695 31.41 19.93 0.78
N GLY A 696 32.44 19.31 0.19
CA GLY A 696 33.23 18.26 0.84
C GLY A 696 33.97 18.70 2.11
N THR A 697 34.02 20.00 2.43
CA THR A 697 34.62 20.52 3.66
C THR A 697 33.80 20.28 4.92
N PHE A 698 32.52 19.88 4.80
CA PHE A 698 31.65 19.58 5.94
C PHE A 698 31.93 18.23 6.60
N GLY A 699 32.86 17.44 6.08
CA GLY A 699 33.28 16.18 6.69
C GLY A 699 34.44 15.53 5.95
N THR A 700 34.53 14.22 6.03
CA THR A 700 35.70 13.42 5.59
C THR A 700 35.28 12.25 4.72
N GLY A 701 36.20 11.75 3.89
CA GLY A 701 35.94 10.57 3.04
C GLY A 701 35.04 10.83 1.83
N ASN A 702 34.65 12.09 1.56
CA ASN A 702 33.85 12.42 0.39
C ASN A 702 34.64 12.25 -0.91
N ILE A 703 33.97 11.78 -1.95
CA ILE A 703 34.55 11.62 -3.29
C ILE A 703 33.89 12.60 -4.27
N THR A 704 34.69 13.12 -5.21
CA THR A 704 34.22 14.08 -6.24
C THR A 704 34.42 13.58 -7.66
N SER A 705 34.95 12.37 -7.81
CA SER A 705 35.00 11.65 -9.08
C SER A 705 33.61 11.18 -9.49
N ASP A 706 33.42 10.93 -10.77
CA ASP A 706 32.23 10.28 -11.30
C ASP A 706 31.92 8.98 -10.53
N VAL A 707 30.69 8.87 -10.03
CA VAL A 707 30.22 7.74 -9.24
C VAL A 707 29.94 6.51 -10.10
N MET A 708 29.85 6.65 -11.44
CA MET A 708 29.65 5.55 -12.37
C MET A 708 28.38 4.73 -12.07
N LEU A 709 27.23 5.41 -11.99
CA LEU A 709 25.91 4.75 -11.97
C LEU A 709 25.63 4.08 -13.33
N ALA A 710 24.87 2.98 -13.32
CA ALA A 710 24.57 2.19 -14.51
C ALA A 710 23.67 2.93 -15.52
N ASP A 711 22.36 3.07 -15.24
CA ASP A 711 21.43 3.83 -16.07
C ASP A 711 20.23 4.36 -15.23
N PRO A 712 20.41 5.49 -14.54
CA PRO A 712 19.33 6.09 -13.76
C PRO A 712 18.08 6.45 -14.58
N THR A 713 18.23 6.71 -15.89
CA THR A 713 17.08 7.02 -16.76
C THR A 713 16.20 5.81 -17.04
N ALA A 714 16.76 4.61 -16.91
CA ALA A 714 16.06 3.34 -16.92
C ALA A 714 15.70 2.83 -15.51
N PHE A 715 15.83 3.68 -14.47
CA PHE A 715 15.67 3.33 -13.05
C PHE A 715 16.68 2.28 -12.54
N ASP A 716 17.84 2.16 -13.18
CA ASP A 716 18.96 1.37 -12.70
C ASP A 716 19.98 2.25 -11.99
N PHE A 717 19.91 2.27 -10.67
CA PHE A 717 20.79 3.04 -9.79
C PHE A 717 22.00 2.23 -9.28
N SER A 718 22.29 1.08 -9.88
CA SER A 718 23.44 0.26 -9.49
C SER A 718 24.78 0.91 -9.84
N LEU A 719 25.81 0.56 -9.08
CA LEU A 719 27.18 0.99 -9.33
C LEU A 719 27.84 0.09 -10.37
N LEU A 720 28.53 0.68 -11.35
CA LEU A 720 29.34 -0.08 -12.28
C LEU A 720 30.57 -0.70 -11.57
N PRO A 721 31.12 -1.84 -12.03
CA PRO A 721 32.14 -2.63 -11.30
C PRO A 721 33.44 -1.90 -10.89
N SER A 722 33.74 -0.73 -11.45
CA SER A 722 34.92 0.08 -11.11
C SER A 722 34.56 1.41 -10.45
N SER A 723 33.33 1.54 -9.97
CA SER A 723 32.86 2.75 -9.31
C SER A 723 33.74 3.06 -8.09
N PRO A 724 34.16 4.33 -7.90
CA PRO A 724 34.87 4.76 -6.70
C PRO A 724 33.99 4.78 -5.44
N ALA A 725 32.68 4.58 -5.57
CA ALA A 725 31.75 4.46 -4.45
C ALA A 725 31.68 3.04 -3.84
N ILE A 726 32.22 2.03 -4.52
CA ILE A 726 32.24 0.65 -4.03
C ILE A 726 33.17 0.56 -2.81
N GLY A 727 32.66 0.04 -1.69
CA GLY A 727 33.35 -0.13 -0.41
C GLY A 727 33.80 1.16 0.28
N ALA A 728 33.41 2.33 -0.23
CA ALA A 728 33.87 3.63 0.26
C ALA A 728 32.90 4.32 1.24
N GLY A 729 31.74 3.71 1.48
CA GLY A 729 30.73 4.14 2.43
C GLY A 729 31.03 3.76 3.88
N PRO A 730 30.08 4.01 4.81
CA PRO A 730 30.26 3.77 6.23
C PRO A 730 30.48 2.29 6.54
N ASN A 731 31.51 1.99 7.33
CA ASN A 731 31.90 0.63 7.70
C ASN A 731 32.21 -0.29 6.48
N GLY A 732 32.72 0.28 5.39
CA GLY A 732 33.23 -0.47 4.24
C GLY A 732 32.16 -0.98 3.27
N VAL A 733 30.90 -0.57 3.42
CA VAL A 733 29.85 -0.81 2.42
C VAL A 733 29.92 0.19 1.28
N ASP A 734 29.19 -0.06 0.20
CA ASP A 734 29.07 0.89 -0.91
C ASP A 734 28.37 2.19 -0.47
N MET A 735 28.69 3.31 -1.11
CA MET A 735 27.85 4.50 -0.98
C MET A 735 26.50 4.27 -1.68
N GLY A 736 25.45 4.95 -1.22
CA GLY A 736 24.13 4.92 -1.84
C GLY A 736 23.19 3.86 -1.29
N ALA A 737 22.00 3.81 -1.90
CA ALA A 737 20.81 3.14 -1.38
C ALA A 737 20.78 1.62 -1.50
N LEU A 738 21.53 1.06 -2.46
CA LEU A 738 21.40 -0.34 -2.84
C LEU A 738 22.19 -1.32 -1.96
N ILE A 739 22.75 -0.84 -0.84
CA ILE A 739 23.35 -1.71 0.17
C ILE A 739 22.28 -2.57 0.87
N PRO A 740 22.64 -3.72 1.44
CA PRO A 740 21.73 -4.55 2.24
C PRO A 740 21.16 -3.80 3.46
N PRO A 741 19.94 -4.14 3.92
CA PRO A 741 19.44 -3.70 5.22
C PRO A 741 20.23 -4.36 6.36
N GLY A 742 20.20 -3.75 7.53
CA GLY A 742 20.70 -4.38 8.76
C GLY A 742 22.04 -3.83 9.25
N ALA A 743 22.61 -4.51 10.24
CA ALA A 743 23.93 -4.20 10.76
C ALA A 743 25.03 -4.56 9.73
N THR A 744 26.16 -3.86 9.81
CA THR A 744 27.38 -4.20 9.09
C THR A 744 28.50 -4.41 10.10
N LEU A 745 29.46 -5.25 9.75
CA LEU A 745 30.64 -5.57 10.56
C LEU A 745 31.89 -5.34 9.71
N SER A 746 32.94 -4.83 10.36
CA SER A 746 34.28 -4.81 9.80
C SER A 746 35.33 -4.87 10.92
N GLY A 747 36.60 -4.92 10.55
CA GLY A 747 37.70 -4.95 11.52
C GLY A 747 37.97 -6.34 12.09
N GLU A 748 37.47 -7.40 11.44
CA GLU A 748 37.80 -8.77 11.80
C GLU A 748 39.33 -9.01 11.83
N PRO A 749 39.82 -9.84 12.78
CA PRO A 749 41.19 -10.32 12.72
C PRO A 749 41.49 -11.08 11.43
N ALA A 750 42.78 -11.30 11.15
CA ALA A 750 43.18 -12.28 10.15
C ALA A 750 42.57 -13.66 10.47
N VAL A 751 42.28 -14.45 9.43
CA VAL A 751 41.65 -15.78 9.55
C VAL A 751 42.38 -16.67 10.56
N PHE A 752 43.69 -16.51 10.70
CA PHE A 752 44.47 -17.04 11.80
C PHE A 752 45.16 -15.91 12.57
N THR A 753 45.10 -15.98 13.90
CA THR A 753 45.72 -14.98 14.77
C THR A 753 46.20 -15.59 16.08
N THR A 754 47.29 -15.04 16.62
CA THR A 754 47.74 -15.32 18.00
C THR A 754 47.11 -14.37 19.00
N GLU A 755 46.41 -13.33 18.54
CA GLU A 755 45.77 -12.34 19.38
C GLU A 755 44.55 -12.93 20.09
N THR A 756 44.56 -12.89 21.42
CA THR A 756 43.43 -13.32 22.24
C THR A 756 42.40 -12.19 22.46
N SER A 757 42.50 -11.11 21.71
CA SER A 757 41.55 -9.99 21.73
C SER A 757 41.22 -9.54 20.32
N ALA A 758 40.06 -8.92 20.14
CA ALA A 758 39.61 -8.39 18.86
C ALA A 758 38.77 -7.13 19.06
N THR A 759 38.93 -6.15 18.17
CA THR A 759 38.06 -4.97 18.07
C THR A 759 37.33 -5.04 16.73
N LEU A 760 36.00 -5.16 16.75
CA LEU A 760 35.19 -5.14 15.53
C LEU A 760 34.38 -3.84 15.47
N GLU A 761 34.40 -3.19 14.32
CA GLU A 761 33.59 -2.01 14.04
C GLU A 761 32.18 -2.43 13.63
N VAL A 762 31.18 -1.78 14.24
CA VAL A 762 29.77 -2.02 13.95
C VAL A 762 29.22 -0.82 13.22
N GLY A 763 28.49 -1.06 12.14
CA GLY A 763 27.86 -0.04 11.33
C GLY A 763 26.53 -0.49 10.76
N GLY A 764 26.10 0.20 9.73
CA GLY A 764 24.88 -0.10 8.99
C GLY A 764 23.91 1.09 8.96
N PRO A 765 23.01 1.12 7.97
CA PRO A 765 21.96 2.12 7.87
C PRO A 765 21.07 2.08 9.13
N ASP A 766 20.61 3.24 9.59
CA ASP A 766 19.64 3.40 10.69
C ASP A 766 19.94 2.52 11.92
N MET A 767 21.04 2.83 12.59
CA MET A 767 21.48 2.16 13.80
C MET A 767 21.17 3.03 15.02
N PHE A 768 20.33 2.54 15.93
CA PHE A 768 20.06 3.19 17.21
C PHE A 768 20.67 2.46 18.39
N ALA A 769 20.70 1.12 18.31
CA ALA A 769 21.42 0.23 19.20
C ALA A 769 21.79 -1.04 18.45
N TYR A 770 22.71 -1.83 18.98
CA TYR A 770 22.97 -3.18 18.49
C TYR A 770 23.12 -4.18 19.64
N ARG A 771 23.00 -5.46 19.31
CA ARG A 771 23.43 -6.57 20.15
C ARG A 771 24.36 -7.44 19.34
N TYR A 772 25.29 -8.07 20.04
CA TYR A 772 26.17 -9.03 19.43
C TYR A 772 26.21 -10.32 20.24
N ARG A 773 26.57 -11.43 19.61
CA ARG A 773 26.99 -12.64 20.31
C ARG A 773 28.30 -13.11 19.72
N VAL A 774 29.13 -13.70 20.57
CA VAL A 774 30.35 -14.39 20.16
C VAL A 774 30.01 -15.86 20.03
N ASP A 775 30.35 -16.44 18.89
CA ASP A 775 30.08 -17.83 18.53
C ASP A 775 28.60 -18.19 18.69
N ASN A 776 28.33 -19.34 19.32
CA ASN A 776 26.99 -19.79 19.69
C ASN A 776 26.61 -19.36 21.12
N GLY A 777 27.23 -18.28 21.63
CA GLY A 777 26.94 -17.70 22.93
C GLY A 777 25.60 -16.98 23.00
N THR A 778 25.36 -16.31 24.13
CA THR A 778 24.18 -15.48 24.33
C THR A 778 24.37 -14.08 23.74
N TRP A 779 23.29 -13.47 23.24
CA TRP A 779 23.28 -12.07 22.88
C TRP A 779 23.65 -11.16 24.06
N SER A 780 24.44 -10.13 23.77
CA SER A 780 24.80 -9.07 24.71
C SER A 780 23.59 -8.26 25.17
N ASP A 781 23.77 -7.47 26.22
CA ASP A 781 22.89 -6.32 26.46
C ASP A 781 22.97 -5.35 25.26
N PRO A 782 21.91 -4.54 25.00
CA PRO A 782 21.95 -3.52 23.95
C PRO A 782 23.11 -2.55 24.16
N VAL A 783 23.96 -2.42 23.14
CA VAL A 783 24.97 -1.36 23.03
C VAL A 783 24.31 -0.19 22.31
N LEU A 784 24.16 0.93 23.03
CA LEU A 784 23.52 2.13 22.49
C LEU A 784 24.49 2.91 21.62
N VAL A 785 24.00 3.42 20.50
CA VAL A 785 24.72 4.46 19.74
C VAL A 785 24.75 5.73 20.61
N ALA A 786 25.92 6.35 20.73
CA ALA A 786 26.07 7.57 21.50
C ALA A 786 25.53 8.77 20.70
N SER A 787 24.73 9.60 21.35
CA SER A 787 24.11 10.81 20.76
C SER A 787 23.42 10.55 19.40
N PRO A 788 22.59 9.50 19.28
CA PRO A 788 21.98 9.15 18.01
C PRO A 788 21.09 10.30 17.55
N GLY A 789 21.20 10.69 16.29
CA GLY A 789 20.46 11.85 15.80
C GLY A 789 21.05 13.21 16.05
N THR A 790 22.36 13.25 16.21
CA THR A 790 23.13 14.48 16.19
C THR A 790 24.31 14.28 15.25
N LYS A 791 25.04 15.36 14.92
CA LYS A 791 26.29 15.27 14.15
C LYS A 791 27.40 14.46 14.86
N GLU A 792 27.30 14.30 16.17
CA GLU A 792 28.29 13.64 17.05
C GLU A 792 27.96 12.16 17.27
N GLN A 793 27.15 11.58 16.39
CA GLN A 793 26.77 10.17 16.47
C GLN A 793 28.01 9.26 16.42
N VAL A 794 28.18 8.42 17.44
CA VAL A 794 29.27 7.44 17.53
C VAL A 794 28.69 6.06 17.84
N ILE A 795 29.03 5.07 17.01
CA ILE A 795 28.69 3.66 17.25
C ILE A 795 29.88 3.03 18.00
N PRO A 796 29.72 2.58 19.25
CA PRO A 796 30.82 1.94 19.97
C PRO A 796 31.22 0.63 19.29
N PRO A 797 32.52 0.33 19.11
CA PRO A 797 32.95 -0.95 18.55
C PRO A 797 32.73 -2.09 19.56
N ILE A 798 32.71 -3.32 19.06
CA ILE A 798 32.74 -4.53 19.88
C ILE A 798 34.18 -4.74 20.33
N GLN A 799 34.38 -4.86 21.65
CA GLN A 799 35.67 -5.12 22.27
C GLN A 799 35.64 -6.51 22.89
N LEU A 800 36.44 -7.43 22.35
CA LEU A 800 36.59 -8.80 22.84
C LEU A 800 37.97 -8.97 23.47
N ASP A 801 38.01 -9.58 24.65
CA ASP A 801 39.23 -9.88 25.39
C ASP A 801 39.23 -11.36 25.83
N SER A 802 40.42 -11.94 25.99
CA SER A 802 40.61 -13.29 26.53
C SER A 802 39.90 -14.40 25.73
N LEU A 803 39.89 -14.28 24.41
CA LEU A 803 39.46 -15.34 23.49
C LEU A 803 40.31 -16.60 23.71
N ALA A 804 39.64 -17.75 23.80
CA ALA A 804 40.30 -19.03 23.99
C ALA A 804 40.91 -19.52 22.67
N PRO A 805 41.85 -20.46 22.69
CA PRO A 805 42.25 -21.12 21.45
C PRO A 805 41.05 -21.81 20.78
N GLY A 806 40.84 -21.57 19.50
CA GLY A 806 39.73 -22.10 18.71
C GLY A 806 39.18 -21.12 17.68
N GLU A 807 38.19 -21.61 16.91
CA GLU A 807 37.44 -20.80 15.95
C GLU A 807 36.48 -19.86 16.67
N HIS A 808 36.46 -18.61 16.22
CA HIS A 808 35.65 -17.52 16.74
C HIS A 808 34.94 -16.76 15.63
N SER A 809 33.72 -16.31 15.91
CA SER A 809 32.91 -15.46 15.03
C SER A 809 32.00 -14.54 15.85
N VAL A 810 31.52 -13.47 15.24
CA VAL A 810 30.59 -12.53 15.86
C VAL A 810 29.35 -12.39 15.00
N ALA A 811 28.18 -12.53 15.61
CA ALA A 811 26.91 -12.18 14.99
C ALA A 811 26.39 -10.87 15.57
N VAL A 812 25.84 -9.98 14.74
CA VAL A 812 25.24 -8.69 15.16
C VAL A 812 23.82 -8.55 14.62
N ILE A 813 22.95 -8.00 15.48
CA ILE A 813 21.64 -7.48 15.10
C ILE A 813 21.53 -6.01 15.51
N LYS A 814 20.92 -5.18 14.67
CA LYS A 814 20.63 -3.77 15.00
C LYS A 814 19.21 -3.56 15.51
N GLN A 815 19.01 -2.45 16.21
CA GLN A 815 17.73 -1.83 16.47
C GLN A 815 17.60 -0.56 15.63
N SER A 816 16.50 -0.43 14.89
CA SER A 816 16.16 0.74 14.10
C SER A 816 15.80 1.95 14.98
N SER A 817 15.74 3.13 14.38
CA SER A 817 15.23 4.33 15.05
C SER A 817 13.79 4.19 15.53
N ALA A 818 12.98 3.36 14.87
CA ALA A 818 11.61 3.00 15.29
C ALA A 818 11.55 1.96 16.44
N GLY A 819 12.71 1.51 16.94
CA GLY A 819 12.79 0.56 18.05
C GLY A 819 12.64 -0.91 17.64
N VAL A 820 12.64 -1.21 16.34
CA VAL A 820 12.49 -2.58 15.80
C VAL A 820 13.86 -3.26 15.72
N TRP A 821 13.96 -4.48 16.27
CA TRP A 821 15.17 -5.29 16.17
C TRP A 821 15.20 -6.09 14.87
N GLN A 822 16.35 -6.11 14.21
CA GLN A 822 16.67 -7.06 13.14
C GLN A 822 16.43 -8.49 13.65
N ALA A 823 15.75 -9.31 12.84
CA ALA A 823 15.50 -10.71 13.19
C ALA A 823 16.82 -11.46 13.37
N GLU A 824 16.94 -12.27 14.43
CA GLU A 824 18.17 -13.03 14.72
C GLU A 824 18.58 -14.00 13.61
N ALA A 825 17.59 -14.51 12.84
CA ALA A 825 17.85 -15.36 11.68
C ALA A 825 18.53 -14.60 10.52
N LEU A 826 18.43 -13.28 10.52
CA LEU A 826 19.07 -12.38 9.57
C LEU A 826 20.30 -11.71 10.17
N ALA A 827 20.80 -12.15 11.34
CA ALA A 827 21.96 -11.54 11.99
C ALA A 827 23.17 -11.49 11.06
N THR A 828 23.83 -10.33 11.03
CA THR A 828 25.06 -10.12 10.26
C THR A 828 26.18 -10.91 10.91
N GLN A 829 26.81 -11.83 10.18
CA GLN A 829 27.93 -12.62 10.65
C GLN A 829 29.24 -11.97 10.21
N SER A 830 30.21 -11.90 11.12
CA SER A 830 31.59 -11.63 10.76
C SER A 830 32.18 -12.80 9.96
N LEU A 831 33.32 -12.57 9.31
CA LEU A 831 34.19 -13.69 8.96
C LEU A 831 34.63 -14.42 10.25
N ALA A 832 34.78 -15.75 10.17
CA ALA A 832 35.33 -16.52 11.26
C ALA A 832 36.86 -16.40 11.27
N TRP A 833 37.44 -16.33 12.46
CA TRP A 833 38.89 -16.37 12.66
C TRP A 833 39.25 -17.42 13.71
N ILE A 834 40.48 -17.90 13.68
CA ILE A 834 40.98 -18.93 14.58
C ILE A 834 42.06 -18.31 15.45
N VAL A 835 41.82 -18.33 16.76
CA VAL A 835 42.84 -18.03 17.77
C VAL A 835 43.63 -19.30 18.00
N GLU A 836 44.89 -19.32 17.60
CA GLU A 836 45.73 -20.51 17.71
C GLU A 836 47.09 -20.20 18.34
N ASP A 837 47.70 -21.23 18.91
CA ASP A 837 49.12 -21.19 19.25
C ASP A 837 49.89 -21.14 17.92
N GLY A 838 50.67 -20.07 17.70
CA GLY A 838 51.32 -19.83 16.41
C GLY A 838 52.21 -20.99 15.95
N VAL A 839 52.79 -21.74 16.89
CA VAL A 839 53.56 -22.96 16.57
C VAL A 839 52.67 -24.06 15.98
N ALA A 840 51.47 -24.24 16.54
CA ALA A 840 50.55 -25.28 16.12
C ALA A 840 50.02 -25.04 14.70
N LEU A 841 49.85 -23.78 14.31
CA LEU A 841 49.45 -23.38 12.96
C LEU A 841 50.56 -23.64 11.95
N ILE A 842 51.81 -23.27 12.28
CA ILE A 842 52.95 -23.58 11.40
C ILE A 842 53.03 -25.09 11.18
N ASP A 843 52.86 -25.88 12.24
CA ASP A 843 52.81 -27.34 12.12
C ASP A 843 51.62 -27.84 11.28
N ALA A 844 50.48 -27.12 11.28
CA ALA A 844 49.34 -27.44 10.42
C ALA A 844 49.64 -27.17 8.94
N ILE A 845 50.25 -26.03 8.63
CA ILE A 845 50.71 -25.68 7.28
C ILE A 845 51.76 -26.69 6.81
N CYS A 846 52.80 -26.97 7.62
CA CYS A 846 53.83 -27.97 7.31
C CYS A 846 53.21 -29.37 7.04
N ARG A 847 52.15 -29.75 7.78
CA ARG A 847 51.45 -31.04 7.54
C ARG A 847 50.69 -31.02 6.22
N GLU A 848 49.98 -29.95 5.91
CA GLU A 848 49.21 -29.81 4.66
C GLU A 848 50.12 -29.85 3.43
N MET A 849 51.28 -29.19 3.50
CA MET A 849 52.33 -29.25 2.46
C MET A 849 52.79 -30.68 2.16
N ASN A 850 52.86 -31.52 3.20
CA ASN A 850 53.34 -32.89 3.11
C ASN A 850 52.23 -33.91 2.82
N THR A 851 50.97 -33.59 3.17
CA THR A 851 49.78 -34.42 2.94
C THR A 851 48.57 -33.53 2.63
N PRO A 852 48.37 -33.12 1.37
CA PRO A 852 47.31 -32.18 1.00
C PRO A 852 45.91 -32.74 1.30
N SER A 853 45.17 -32.04 2.15
CA SER A 853 43.77 -32.31 2.51
C SER A 853 42.76 -31.31 1.92
N LEU A 854 43.24 -30.27 1.21
CA LEU A 854 42.47 -29.16 0.60
C LEU A 854 41.81 -28.23 1.63
N ASP A 855 42.47 -27.95 2.76
CA ASP A 855 42.00 -26.89 3.67
C ASP A 855 42.43 -25.51 3.15
N ASP A 856 41.61 -24.94 2.26
CA ASP A 856 41.84 -23.62 1.63
C ASP A 856 42.02 -22.47 2.64
N ARG A 857 41.73 -22.69 3.93
CA ARG A 857 41.97 -21.68 4.97
C ARG A 857 43.47 -21.47 5.22
N LEU A 858 44.30 -22.51 5.03
CA LEU A 858 45.75 -22.47 5.28
C LEU A 858 46.56 -21.81 4.16
N ASP A 859 45.91 -21.41 3.05
CA ASP A 859 46.47 -20.59 1.98
C ASP A 859 46.41 -19.10 2.38
N LEU A 860 47.43 -18.68 3.12
CA LEU A 860 47.55 -17.36 3.72
C LEU A 860 48.02 -16.31 2.71
N ASP A 861 48.76 -16.70 1.68
CA ASP A 861 49.21 -15.80 0.62
C ASP A 861 48.17 -15.63 -0.51
N GLY A 862 47.16 -16.50 -0.56
CA GLY A 862 46.05 -16.46 -1.52
C GLY A 862 46.43 -16.95 -2.91
N SER A 863 47.48 -17.76 -3.02
CA SER A 863 47.97 -18.32 -4.28
C SER A 863 47.13 -19.49 -4.79
N GLY A 864 46.22 -20.03 -3.96
CA GLY A 864 45.42 -21.21 -4.22
C GLY A 864 46.14 -22.52 -3.92
N VAL A 865 47.32 -22.47 -3.29
CA VAL A 865 48.10 -23.64 -2.87
C VAL A 865 48.68 -23.40 -1.48
N VAL A 866 48.69 -24.44 -0.65
CA VAL A 866 49.35 -24.39 0.66
C VAL A 866 50.81 -24.81 0.51
N ASP A 867 51.75 -23.87 0.64
CA ASP A 867 53.18 -24.09 0.52
C ASP A 867 54.02 -23.36 1.60
N PHE A 868 55.34 -23.32 1.45
CA PHE A 868 56.22 -22.71 2.46
C PHE A 868 56.06 -21.18 2.53
N GLU A 869 55.52 -20.56 1.49
CA GLU A 869 55.22 -19.13 1.47
C GLU A 869 54.14 -18.79 2.49
N ASP A 870 53.20 -19.69 2.77
CA ASP A 870 52.20 -19.50 3.83
C ASP A 870 52.84 -19.50 5.22
N VAL A 871 53.83 -20.37 5.45
CA VAL A 871 54.64 -20.36 6.68
C VAL A 871 55.37 -19.02 6.81
N ARG A 872 55.93 -18.51 5.70
CA ARG A 872 56.62 -17.23 5.68
C ARG A 872 55.67 -16.08 5.98
N VAL A 873 54.50 -16.02 5.33
CA VAL A 873 53.46 -15.02 5.57
C VAL A 873 53.02 -15.05 7.03
N PHE A 874 52.81 -16.24 7.60
CA PHE A 874 52.44 -16.33 9.00
C PHE A 874 53.55 -15.84 9.94
N VAL A 875 54.77 -16.39 9.83
CA VAL A 875 55.87 -16.07 10.75
C VAL A 875 56.34 -14.62 10.63
N GLU A 876 56.49 -14.12 9.40
CA GLU A 876 57.08 -12.80 9.16
C GLU A 876 56.05 -11.67 9.13
N GLU A 877 54.86 -11.92 8.59
CA GLU A 877 53.86 -10.87 8.37
C GLU A 877 52.76 -10.88 9.43
N THR A 878 52.34 -12.07 9.91
CA THR A 878 51.29 -12.20 10.94
C THR A 878 51.86 -12.08 12.35
N VAL A 879 52.85 -12.92 12.70
CA VAL A 879 53.51 -12.91 14.03
C VAL A 879 54.53 -11.78 14.13
N GLY A 880 55.15 -11.38 13.02
CA GLY A 880 56.14 -10.30 13.00
C GLY A 880 57.51 -10.71 13.53
N THR A 881 57.89 -11.99 13.37
CA THR A 881 59.23 -12.50 13.69
C THR A 881 59.99 -12.97 12.44
N ARG A 882 60.96 -13.86 12.58
CA ARG A 882 61.77 -14.42 11.48
C ARG A 882 61.78 -15.94 11.54
N ILE A 883 61.94 -16.56 10.37
CA ILE A 883 62.14 -18.00 10.27
C ILE A 883 63.35 -18.43 11.12
N GLY A 884 63.16 -19.45 11.96
CA GLY A 884 64.15 -19.91 12.93
C GLY A 884 63.89 -19.47 14.38
N ASP A 885 62.84 -18.68 14.63
CA ASP A 885 62.32 -18.36 15.97
C ASP A 885 61.39 -19.50 16.42
N ALA A 886 61.91 -20.43 17.21
CA ALA A 886 61.24 -21.67 17.56
C ALA A 886 60.10 -21.46 18.57
N ASP A 887 60.21 -20.46 19.43
CA ASP A 887 59.20 -20.12 20.44
C ASP A 887 58.32 -18.92 20.05
N LEU A 888 58.58 -18.33 18.87
CA LEU A 888 57.88 -17.15 18.33
C LEU A 888 57.96 -15.95 19.28
N GLY A 889 59.01 -15.88 20.11
CA GLY A 889 59.24 -14.83 21.10
C GLY A 889 59.60 -13.46 20.49
N GLY A 890 59.73 -13.37 19.18
CA GLY A 890 60.01 -12.14 18.42
C GLY A 890 61.49 -11.91 18.13
N THR A 891 62.37 -12.85 18.52
CA THR A 891 63.80 -12.78 18.23
C THR A 891 64.40 -14.17 18.06
N VAL A 892 65.06 -14.41 16.93
CA VAL A 892 65.87 -15.62 16.70
C VAL A 892 67.15 -15.54 17.55
N ASP A 893 67.25 -16.33 18.61
CA ASP A 893 68.33 -16.25 19.61
C ASP A 893 68.90 -17.61 20.05
N GLY A 894 69.56 -17.64 21.22
CA GLY A 894 70.19 -18.85 21.75
C GLY A 894 69.21 -19.89 22.30
N VAL A 895 67.98 -19.49 22.63
CA VAL A 895 66.88 -20.38 23.03
C VAL A 895 66.48 -21.24 21.84
N ASP A 896 66.27 -20.63 20.66
CA ASP A 896 65.91 -21.35 19.43
C ASP A 896 67.02 -22.28 18.94
N PHE A 897 68.28 -21.85 19.07
CA PHE A 897 69.42 -22.71 18.82
C PHE A 897 69.42 -23.94 19.74
N GLY A 898 69.08 -23.75 21.01
CA GLY A 898 68.96 -24.82 21.98
C GLY A 898 67.87 -25.83 21.60
N VAL A 899 66.76 -25.35 21.03
CA VAL A 899 65.68 -26.19 20.48
C VAL A 899 66.19 -27.03 19.31
N TRP A 900 66.82 -26.41 18.31
CA TRP A 900 67.40 -27.14 17.18
C TRP A 900 68.49 -28.13 17.62
N ASP A 901 69.44 -27.73 18.46
CA ASP A 901 70.58 -28.58 18.87
C ASP A 901 70.12 -29.80 19.67
N SER A 902 69.04 -29.66 20.44
CA SER A 902 68.44 -30.74 21.23
C SER A 902 67.68 -31.77 20.38
N ASN A 903 67.21 -31.37 19.20
CA ASN A 903 66.38 -32.19 18.31
C ASN A 903 67.04 -32.51 16.97
N LYS A 904 68.29 -32.08 16.73
CA LYS A 904 68.99 -32.35 15.48
C LYS A 904 69.01 -33.85 15.15
N PHE A 905 68.75 -34.14 13.89
CA PHE A 905 68.62 -35.48 13.30
C PHE A 905 67.42 -36.30 13.82
N THR A 906 66.35 -35.64 14.27
CA THR A 906 65.07 -36.28 14.60
C THR A 906 64.07 -36.16 13.43
N ILE A 907 63.18 -37.16 13.31
CA ILE A 907 62.20 -37.29 12.21
C ILE A 907 60.79 -37.11 12.79
N GLY A 908 59.89 -36.46 12.04
CA GLY A 908 58.46 -36.36 12.38
C GLY A 908 58.17 -35.34 13.47
N THR A 909 59.01 -34.32 13.56
CA THR A 909 58.91 -33.21 14.51
C THR A 909 58.45 -31.94 13.81
N GLY A 910 57.83 -31.02 14.53
CA GLY A 910 57.35 -29.74 13.99
C GLY A 910 58.26 -28.55 14.29
N TRP A 911 57.77 -27.35 14.01
CA TRP A 911 58.45 -26.07 14.16
C TRP A 911 59.11 -25.88 15.54
N ALA A 912 58.37 -26.13 16.63
CA ALA A 912 58.90 -26.00 17.99
C ALA A 912 59.97 -27.05 18.36
N SER A 913 60.27 -27.99 17.48
CA SER A 913 61.42 -28.90 17.62
C SER A 913 62.61 -28.47 16.75
N GLY A 914 62.50 -27.36 16.01
CA GLY A 914 63.57 -26.82 15.17
C GLY A 914 63.53 -27.25 13.71
N ASP A 915 62.42 -27.80 13.22
CA ASP A 915 62.17 -28.00 11.79
C ASP A 915 61.61 -26.70 11.20
N PHE A 916 62.50 -25.84 10.72
CA PHE A 916 62.18 -24.49 10.27
C PHE A 916 61.88 -24.42 8.77
N ASN A 917 62.10 -25.50 8.01
CA ASN A 917 61.78 -25.59 6.59
C ASN A 917 60.59 -26.51 6.26
N CYS A 918 59.94 -27.10 7.28
CA CYS A 918 58.80 -28.00 7.17
C CYS A 918 59.05 -29.30 6.39
N ASP A 919 60.31 -29.75 6.25
CA ASP A 919 60.63 -30.96 5.50
C ASP A 919 60.47 -32.27 6.30
N GLY A 920 60.10 -32.14 7.58
CA GLY A 920 59.85 -33.24 8.51
C GLY A 920 61.11 -33.79 9.18
N PHE A 921 62.27 -33.14 8.99
CA PHE A 921 63.56 -33.59 9.52
C PHE A 921 64.47 -32.45 9.98
N VAL A 922 64.72 -32.35 11.29
CA VAL A 922 65.59 -31.31 11.86
C VAL A 922 67.06 -31.53 11.47
N ASP A 923 67.61 -30.74 10.56
CA ASP A 923 68.97 -30.94 10.04
C ASP A 923 69.79 -29.66 9.82
N GLY A 924 70.86 -29.76 9.02
CA GLY A 924 71.73 -28.61 8.74
C GLY A 924 71.05 -27.49 7.95
N SER A 925 69.95 -27.78 7.26
CA SER A 925 69.13 -26.82 6.51
C SER A 925 68.38 -25.90 7.47
N ASP A 926 67.79 -26.44 8.53
CA ASP A 926 67.15 -25.65 9.59
C ASP A 926 68.17 -24.81 10.36
N PHE A 927 69.34 -25.38 10.65
CA PHE A 927 70.42 -24.62 11.25
C PHE A 927 70.82 -23.42 10.39
N ASN A 928 70.82 -23.57 9.07
CA ASN A 928 71.14 -22.46 8.18
C ASN A 928 70.06 -21.37 8.23
N LEU A 929 68.78 -21.74 8.38
CA LEU A 929 67.68 -20.79 8.56
C LEU A 929 67.80 -20.02 9.88
N TRP A 930 68.01 -20.73 11.00
CA TRP A 930 68.31 -20.09 12.28
C TRP A 930 69.56 -19.19 12.21
N ASN A 931 70.67 -19.70 11.68
CA ASN A 931 71.94 -18.99 11.64
C ASN A 931 71.92 -17.77 10.68
N ALA A 932 71.07 -17.80 9.66
CA ALA A 932 70.84 -16.66 8.77
C ALA A 932 70.08 -15.53 9.47
N ASN A 933 69.18 -15.85 10.39
CA ASN A 933 68.29 -14.88 11.05
C ASN A 933 68.67 -14.55 12.51
N ARG A 934 69.65 -15.26 13.10
CA ARG A 934 70.05 -15.06 14.50
C ARG A 934 70.45 -13.60 14.82
N PHE A 935 69.97 -13.11 15.95
CA PHE A 935 70.19 -11.75 16.47
C PHE A 935 69.68 -10.62 15.57
N VAL A 936 68.82 -10.94 14.59
CA VAL A 936 68.10 -9.94 13.81
C VAL A 936 66.83 -9.60 14.59
N ALA A 937 66.74 -8.38 15.11
CA ALA A 937 65.48 -7.86 15.66
C ALA A 937 64.51 -7.59 14.50
N SER A 938 63.23 -7.90 14.69
CA SER A 938 62.19 -7.61 13.70
C SER A 938 62.12 -6.12 13.35
N PRO A 939 61.85 -5.75 12.09
CA PRO A 939 61.47 -4.38 11.75
C PRO A 939 60.15 -4.02 12.47
N PRO A 940 59.93 -2.74 12.84
CA PRO A 940 58.67 -2.33 13.45
C PRO A 940 57.50 -2.66 12.51
N ALA A 941 56.43 -3.23 13.05
CA ALA A 941 55.23 -3.60 12.30
C ALA A 941 54.78 -2.44 11.39
N SER A 942 54.90 -2.63 10.08
CA SER A 942 54.22 -1.77 9.12
C SER A 942 52.76 -2.19 9.06
N GLN A 943 51.83 -1.27 9.28
CA GLN A 943 50.43 -1.48 8.92
C GLN A 943 50.37 -1.82 7.42
N SER A 944 50.11 -3.09 7.12
CA SER A 944 50.08 -3.60 5.76
C SER A 944 48.73 -3.24 5.08
N PRO A 945 48.68 -2.98 3.77
CA PRO A 945 47.46 -2.48 3.09
C PRO A 945 46.41 -3.57 2.80
N HIS A 946 46.52 -4.77 3.34
CA HIS A 946 45.67 -5.91 2.93
C HIS A 946 44.24 -5.90 3.48
N ALA A 947 43.87 -4.91 4.31
CA ALA A 947 42.48 -4.72 4.76
C ALA A 947 41.50 -4.31 3.64
N SER A 948 41.96 -4.11 2.39
CA SER A 948 41.11 -3.60 1.29
C SER A 948 40.94 -4.54 0.08
N ALA A 949 41.39 -5.79 0.13
CA ALA A 949 41.49 -6.61 -1.11
C ALA A 949 40.62 -7.89 -1.18
N ARG A 950 39.83 -8.27 -0.16
CA ARG A 950 39.08 -9.55 -0.18
C ARG A 950 37.54 -9.45 -0.22
N ALA A 951 36.97 -8.27 -0.47
CA ALA A 951 35.52 -8.14 -0.71
C ALA A 951 35.05 -8.59 -2.11
N ALA A 952 35.95 -9.08 -2.98
CA ALA A 952 35.63 -9.46 -4.35
C ALA A 952 35.89 -10.94 -4.61
N LEU A 953 35.05 -11.85 -4.08
CA LEU A 953 34.94 -13.24 -4.57
C LEU A 953 33.61 -13.87 -4.15
N SER A 954 32.53 -13.50 -4.84
CA SER A 954 31.42 -14.41 -5.10
C SER A 954 30.67 -14.04 -6.38
N VAL A 955 31.27 -14.31 -7.55
CA VAL A 955 30.47 -14.50 -8.77
C VAL A 955 31.12 -15.59 -9.63
N GLY A 956 30.34 -16.61 -9.98
CA GLY A 956 30.80 -17.78 -10.71
C GLY A 956 31.17 -17.52 -12.17
N SER A 957 32.14 -18.32 -12.65
CA SER A 957 32.38 -18.87 -14.00
C SER A 957 31.33 -18.52 -15.08
N ALA A 958 31.62 -18.17 -16.33
CA ALA A 958 32.80 -18.16 -17.20
C ALA A 958 32.48 -17.28 -18.43
N ALA A 959 33.45 -16.64 -19.08
CA ALA A 959 33.92 -17.06 -20.41
C ALA A 959 35.25 -16.37 -20.80
N MET A 960 36.02 -17.13 -21.57
CA MET A 960 37.45 -16.99 -21.89
C MET A 960 37.66 -16.44 -23.31
N LEU A 961 38.91 -16.02 -23.60
CA LEU A 961 39.60 -15.88 -24.93
C LEU A 961 39.41 -14.51 -25.65
N VAL A 962 40.43 -13.76 -26.12
CA VAL A 962 41.85 -14.00 -26.50
C VAL A 962 42.68 -12.68 -26.50
N ASN A 963 43.96 -12.81 -26.13
CA ASN A 963 45.11 -11.87 -26.24
C ASN A 963 45.36 -11.16 -27.61
N TRP A 964 46.01 -9.98 -27.60
CA TRP A 964 47.38 -9.76 -28.14
C TRP A 964 47.97 -8.32 -27.92
N THR A 965 49.04 -8.26 -27.12
CA THR A 965 50.39 -7.63 -27.32
C THR A 965 50.66 -6.12 -27.52
N ASP A 966 51.67 -5.68 -26.73
CA ASP A 966 52.75 -4.71 -26.97
C ASP A 966 52.38 -3.21 -27.11
N VAL A 967 53.08 -2.22 -26.55
CA VAL A 967 54.54 -1.98 -26.43
C VAL A 967 54.81 -0.97 -25.28
N ASP A 968 55.93 -1.10 -24.59
CA ASP A 968 56.44 -0.27 -23.49
C ASP A 968 57.38 0.89 -23.99
N PRO A 969 58.13 1.66 -23.17
CA PRO A 969 58.01 3.10 -22.85
C PRO A 969 59.21 3.92 -23.46
N PRO A 970 59.87 4.97 -22.87
CA PRO A 970 59.60 5.90 -21.75
C PRO A 970 59.93 7.40 -22.05
N ASN A 971 59.67 8.33 -21.11
CA ASN A 971 60.68 9.34 -20.69
C ASN A 971 60.30 10.22 -19.48
N ARG A 972 61.26 10.26 -18.53
CA ARG A 972 61.48 11.18 -17.39
C ARG A 972 61.97 12.58 -17.86
N PRO A 973 62.46 13.49 -16.99
CA PRO A 973 61.87 14.19 -15.83
C PRO A 973 62.19 15.73 -15.91
N THR A 974 61.77 16.56 -14.94
CA THR A 974 62.64 17.62 -14.36
C THR A 974 61.99 18.38 -13.20
N ALA A 975 62.82 18.64 -12.19
CA ALA A 975 62.57 19.35 -10.95
C ALA A 975 62.61 20.89 -11.08
N VAL A 976 62.33 21.59 -9.97
CA VAL A 976 63.03 22.77 -9.36
C VAL A 976 62.02 23.49 -8.43
N SER A 977 62.15 23.39 -7.09
CA SER A 977 62.71 24.37 -6.13
C SER A 977 61.94 25.72 -6.07
N SER A 978 61.62 26.36 -4.95
CA SER A 978 62.45 26.68 -3.78
C SER A 978 61.67 27.44 -2.68
N THR A 979 62.12 27.28 -1.41
CA THR A 979 62.20 28.26 -0.28
C THR A 979 60.91 28.84 0.32
N ALA A 980 60.59 28.82 1.63
CA ALA A 980 61.27 28.85 2.95
C ALA A 980 60.99 30.17 3.72
N LYS A 981 60.56 30.04 4.99
CA LYS A 981 60.71 30.90 6.21
C LYS A 981 59.39 30.95 7.01
N ALA A 982 59.21 30.26 8.15
CA ALA A 982 59.82 30.41 9.49
C ALA A 982 59.33 31.66 10.28
N GLU A 983 58.34 31.44 11.19
CA GLU A 983 58.32 31.67 12.67
C GLU A 983 58.73 33.06 13.26
N PRO A 984 58.47 33.46 14.55
CA PRO A 984 57.89 32.73 15.71
C PRO A 984 57.07 33.58 16.77
N PHE A 985 56.70 32.93 17.90
CA PHE A 985 56.39 33.44 19.28
C PHE A 985 55.04 34.17 19.53
N ALA A 986 54.27 33.94 20.61
CA ALA A 986 54.59 33.54 22.00
C ALA A 986 53.37 32.90 22.74
N GLY A 987 53.63 31.98 23.69
CA GLY A 987 52.73 31.69 24.85
C GLY A 987 53.21 32.47 26.10
N PRO A 988 52.92 32.07 27.36
CA PRO A 988 51.88 31.20 27.94
C PRO A 988 51.18 31.81 29.21
N ASN A 989 50.26 31.10 29.88
CA ASN A 989 49.91 31.13 31.33
C ASN A 989 48.65 30.24 31.54
N VAL A 990 48.58 29.12 32.27
CA VAL A 990 48.96 28.68 33.65
C VAL A 990 47.96 29.08 34.76
N VAL A 991 47.03 28.13 35.06
CA VAL A 991 46.62 27.51 36.36
C VAL A 991 45.73 28.26 37.41
N PRO A 992 44.81 27.55 38.14
CA PRO A 992 43.79 28.03 39.14
C PRO A 992 44.36 27.98 40.60
N PRO A 993 43.68 28.23 41.76
CA PRO A 993 42.49 27.51 42.36
C PRO A 993 41.64 28.29 43.44
N SER A 994 40.61 27.64 44.05
CA SER A 994 40.23 27.64 45.51
C SER A 994 38.74 27.25 45.72
N LEU A 995 38.39 26.11 46.37
CA LEU A 995 38.13 25.89 47.82
C LEU A 995 36.88 26.66 48.36
N ALA A 996 35.96 26.16 49.19
CA ALA A 996 35.80 24.92 49.96
C ALA A 996 34.41 24.91 50.66
N GLY A 997 34.03 23.73 51.19
CA GLY A 997 33.17 23.56 52.38
C GLY A 997 31.69 23.24 52.11
N ASP A 998 30.99 22.38 52.84
CA ASP A 998 31.34 21.55 54.00
C ASP A 998 30.14 20.57 54.27
N ARG A 999 30.46 19.32 54.66
CA ARG A 999 29.74 18.39 55.60
C ARG A 999 28.30 17.91 55.32
N HIS A 1000 28.10 16.58 55.17
CA HIS A 1000 27.68 15.60 56.22
C HIS A 1000 26.31 15.94 56.85
N GLU A 1001 25.27 15.09 56.76
CA GLU A 1001 25.15 13.86 57.56
C GLU A 1001 24.19 12.81 56.96
N ASN A 1002 24.56 11.55 57.22
CA ASN A 1002 23.76 10.33 57.10
C ASN A 1002 22.52 10.33 58.03
N LEU A 1003 21.47 9.59 57.68
CA LEU A 1003 20.98 8.45 58.49
C LEU A 1003 19.85 7.65 57.79
N SER A 1004 20.25 6.44 57.42
CA SER A 1004 19.52 5.16 57.26
C SER A 1004 18.18 4.95 58.01
N ARG A 1005 17.23 4.23 57.38
CA ARG A 1005 16.86 2.81 57.69
C ARG A 1005 15.54 2.33 57.00
N ARG A 1006 15.70 1.43 56.04
CA ARG A 1006 15.10 0.09 55.83
C ARG A 1006 13.79 -0.37 56.54
N LEU A 1007 13.01 -1.14 55.74
CA LEU A 1007 12.00 -2.22 56.04
C LEU A 1007 10.56 -1.73 56.35
N ASP A 1008 9.43 -2.35 55.96
CA ASP A 1008 9.11 -3.66 55.38
C ASP A 1008 7.64 -3.68 54.85
N HIS A 1009 7.26 -4.80 54.23
CA HIS A 1009 6.05 -5.24 53.52
C HIS A 1009 4.57 -5.01 54.02
N ASN A 1010 3.68 -5.02 53.00
CA ASN A 1010 2.37 -5.73 52.83
C ASN A 1010 1.00 -5.30 53.46
N HIS A 1011 0.03 -5.10 52.54
CA HIS A 1011 -1.37 -5.62 52.42
C HIS A 1011 -2.57 -5.11 53.30
N HIS A 1012 -3.57 -4.54 52.58
CA HIS A 1012 -5.06 -4.64 52.69
C HIS A 1012 -5.86 -4.10 53.92
N PRO A 1013 -7.23 -3.99 53.91
CA PRO A 1013 -8.21 -3.54 52.87
C PRO A 1013 -9.45 -2.72 53.40
N ARG A 1014 -10.25 -2.18 52.44
CA ARG A 1014 -11.74 -1.94 52.34
C ARG A 1014 -12.60 -1.37 53.50
N PHE A 1015 -13.53 -0.44 53.16
CA PHE A 1015 -14.92 -0.41 53.70
C PHE A 1015 -15.98 0.21 52.74
N ARG A 1016 -17.21 -0.32 52.83
CA ARG A 1016 -18.49 -0.10 52.09
C ARG A 1016 -19.26 1.19 52.47
N ARG A 1017 -20.18 1.65 51.58
CA ARG A 1017 -21.67 1.63 51.82
C ARG A 1017 -22.53 2.05 50.61
N GLU A 1018 -23.68 1.38 50.48
CA GLU A 1018 -24.75 1.49 49.47
C GLU A 1018 -25.85 2.49 49.87
N SER A 1019 -26.68 2.97 48.92
CA SER A 1019 -28.15 2.76 48.91
C SER A 1019 -28.86 3.34 47.66
N ASN A 1020 -29.76 2.53 47.09
CA ASN A 1020 -30.69 2.75 45.96
C ASN A 1020 -31.87 3.72 46.26
N SER A 1021 -32.49 4.33 45.22
CA SER A 1021 -33.82 3.92 44.69
C SER A 1021 -34.46 4.90 43.67
N GLN A 1022 -35.03 4.30 42.61
CA GLN A 1022 -36.06 4.66 41.59
C GLN A 1022 -37.02 5.85 41.89
N GLY A 1023 -37.72 6.52 40.96
CA GLY A 1023 -38.01 6.41 39.52
C GLY A 1023 -39.21 7.33 39.14
N ILE A 1024 -39.65 7.32 37.86
CA ILE A 1024 -40.97 7.75 37.29
C ILE A 1024 -41.03 9.03 36.39
N ALA A 1025 -41.18 8.76 35.08
CA ALA A 1025 -42.10 9.25 34.03
C ALA A 1025 -42.20 10.72 33.51
N ALA A 1026 -41.95 10.82 32.19
CA ALA A 1026 -42.77 11.36 31.09
C ALA A 1026 -43.27 12.83 31.08
N ALA A 1027 -42.94 13.58 30.00
CA ALA A 1027 -43.90 14.03 28.97
C ALA A 1027 -43.33 15.06 27.95
N GLN A 1028 -43.60 14.77 26.67
CA GLN A 1028 -44.00 15.67 25.56
C GLN A 1028 -43.10 16.81 25.04
N VAL A 1029 -42.57 16.56 23.82
CA VAL A 1029 -42.79 17.31 22.55
C VAL A 1029 -43.16 18.79 22.66
N ARG A 1030 -42.29 19.66 22.14
CA ARG A 1030 -42.69 20.83 21.34
C ARG A 1030 -41.64 21.23 20.30
N THR A 1031 -42.20 21.63 19.17
CA THR A 1031 -41.69 21.90 17.83
C THR A 1031 -40.91 23.19 17.65
N LYS A 1032 -40.02 23.15 16.65
CA LYS A 1032 -39.78 24.12 15.56
C LYS A 1032 -39.02 25.44 15.82
N THR A 1033 -37.91 25.53 15.06
CA THR A 1033 -37.41 26.65 14.21
C THR A 1033 -37.04 27.98 14.85
N HIS A 1034 -35.83 28.47 14.58
CA HIS A 1034 -35.60 29.76 13.92
C HIS A 1034 -34.17 29.88 13.35
N ASP A 1035 -34.13 30.46 12.16
CA ASP A 1035 -32.98 30.77 11.32
C ASP A 1035 -32.08 31.90 11.85
N ALA A 1036 -30.79 31.77 11.50
CA ALA A 1036 -29.88 32.73 10.88
C ALA A 1036 -29.51 34.09 11.52
N TYR A 1037 -28.29 34.48 11.12
CA TYR A 1037 -27.59 35.78 11.21
C TYR A 1037 -26.84 36.10 12.50
N PHE A 1038 -25.50 36.11 12.42
CA PHE A 1038 -24.72 37.35 12.39
C PHE A 1038 -23.30 37.08 11.85
N ALA A 1039 -22.94 37.75 10.75
CA ALA A 1039 -21.57 38.12 10.44
C ALA A 1039 -21.22 39.37 11.27
N ASP A 1040 -19.99 39.51 11.75
CA ASP A 1040 -18.98 40.42 11.15
C ASP A 1040 -17.84 40.79 12.14
N LEU A 1041 -16.64 40.81 11.58
CA LEU A 1041 -15.48 41.66 11.85
C LEU A 1041 -14.70 41.66 13.20
N SER A 1042 -13.40 41.39 12.99
CA SER A 1042 -12.22 42.18 13.41
C SER A 1042 -11.78 42.19 14.88
N GLU A 1043 -10.60 41.64 15.15
CA GLU A 1043 -9.35 42.38 15.43
C GLU A 1043 -8.26 41.43 15.97
N LYS A 1044 -7.25 41.16 15.13
CA LYS A 1044 -5.80 40.95 15.38
C LYS A 1044 -5.20 39.76 14.66
#